data_AF-A0A1M4TBY1-F1
#
_entry.id   AF-A0A1M4TBY1-F1
#
_cell.length_a   1.000
_cell.length_b   1.000
_cell.length_c   1.000
_cell.angle_alpha   90.00
_cell.angle_beta   90.00
_cell.angle_gamma   90.00
#
_symmetry.space_group_name_H-M   'P 1'
#
loop_
_entity.id
_entity.type
_entity.pdbx_description
1 polymer ?
#
loop_
_entity_poly.entity_id
_entity_poly.type
_entity_poly.pdbx_seq_one_letter_code
_entity_poly.pdbx_strand_id
1 'polypeptide(L)'
;MNRTQLTQWFRNQQPTIEQIILEAAQAFVAANERNPNFGYDLSIAQQEAYNLVQNTDLCYDRYTTPLAYSLWYQARRMNVFLSHFCDKVTEACAASQPVEVFDLGAGTGCVQFCFGLAAVAFKRAGKRMPLMRIINVDVSPFMLSYLRSYLWPAAIKHYPELRDLLVEYHVYSWTNRGEFSITNPWVCASYLFDSSENESYLQSNFDELIKSFEPSKILMLTSAQERKRNMMSSLSAKMRQRGFNMIVASSDESVFQGALPVVSAYRMRLVEKYRLKASKSAVSWADGSFNALGLEKQQSGLSFNMRSLPEVLDLFNPPLRVRREVQLNDDQIRAARYEEQPSIITGPAGCGKSIVVTEKIINVLEKHKWTGPLNILVTTFNKSLIKQLRAWLTDLLEAKGKSVRQQYNKVVNGVNDGTGDLTTGAEFSIQIRFVHFEMLGKYVGSIQFKPFNENTHRQALERFVLETKKEQGIAADKWNEILNPDFLLEEYHRVIYGLQCKLVLGEDNYQGVERKGRGRRISLNRGPRRKAVFTALHKYGKWMHADPQAGQSYLARRQMLFNELESRRLPAPFDYVFVDEFQDCTPTDYKLMGMMLKNVDRLVLAGDLAQAVHIGQSGSIPRDKAMARRVYYRLNGSYRLPFRICEAIYPLSEAIAASSLDREVTAEITPYKGAPPGARPIIVGGANDTELAQKIIAIRAAYLPFDINQVTIMEKDDGLCREIRRAGIPVETTTILRLKGLEKELVVWSLQAEVEYEDEVKEFVYTIATRTNCMLVVAISQNAKAYFKPLLGLLRPDRLICWDAQSENLFTTYKQVVSSPLIHEG
;
A
#
# COMPACT_ATOMS: atom_id res chain seq x y z
N MET A 1 -31.60 37.79 -3.28
CA MET A 1 -32.01 37.20 -4.56
C MET A 1 -32.81 35.96 -4.21
N ASN A 2 -34.02 35.78 -4.76
CA ASN A 2 -34.83 34.58 -4.53
C ASN A 2 -34.44 33.45 -5.51
N ARG A 3 -34.98 32.24 -5.31
CA ARG A 3 -34.73 31.06 -6.17
C ARG A 3 -34.92 31.37 -7.65
N THR A 4 -36.07 31.93 -8.03
CA THR A 4 -36.42 32.21 -9.42
C THR A 4 -35.40 33.14 -10.09
N GLN A 5 -34.98 34.19 -9.39
CA GLN A 5 -33.94 35.11 -9.87
C GLN A 5 -32.59 34.41 -10.05
N LEU A 6 -32.19 33.54 -9.11
CA LEU A 6 -30.94 32.78 -9.20
C LEU A 6 -30.98 31.77 -10.37
N THR A 7 -32.08 31.03 -10.51
CA THR A 7 -32.30 30.09 -11.61
C THR A 7 -32.24 30.79 -12.96
N GLN A 8 -32.88 31.97 -13.11
CA GLN A 8 -32.80 32.75 -14.34
C GLN A 8 -31.38 33.24 -14.62
N TRP A 9 -30.67 33.69 -13.59
CA TRP A 9 -29.26 34.09 -13.72
C TRP A 9 -28.41 32.93 -14.21
N PHE A 10 -28.55 31.74 -13.63
CA PHE A 10 -27.85 30.53 -14.08
C PHE A 10 -28.14 30.24 -15.55
N ARG A 11 -29.41 30.20 -15.97
CA ARG A 11 -29.79 29.97 -17.38
C ARG A 11 -29.06 30.92 -18.33
N ASN A 12 -28.94 32.19 -17.97
CA ASN A 12 -28.21 33.18 -18.76
C ASN A 12 -26.69 32.94 -18.82
N GLN A 13 -26.12 32.18 -17.88
CA GLN A 13 -24.70 31.83 -17.86
C GLN A 13 -24.36 30.54 -18.62
N GLN A 14 -25.34 29.79 -19.17
CA GLN A 14 -25.09 28.53 -19.88
C GLN A 14 -23.97 28.62 -20.93
N PRO A 15 -23.96 29.62 -21.85
CA PRO A 15 -22.90 29.73 -22.85
C PRO A 15 -21.51 29.94 -22.24
N THR A 16 -21.43 30.75 -21.18
CA THR A 16 -20.17 31.03 -20.48
C THR A 16 -19.65 29.80 -19.75
N ILE A 17 -20.52 29.02 -19.10
CA ILE A 17 -20.13 27.78 -18.41
C ILE A 17 -19.63 26.74 -19.43
N GLU A 18 -20.32 26.60 -20.57
CA GLU A 18 -19.85 25.74 -21.65
C GLU A 18 -18.47 26.16 -22.17
N GLN A 19 -18.26 27.46 -22.34
CA GLN A 19 -16.98 28.02 -22.78
C GLN A 19 -15.86 27.75 -21.76
N ILE A 20 -16.14 27.80 -20.45
CA ILE A 20 -15.17 27.46 -19.41
C ILE A 20 -14.74 25.98 -19.51
N ILE A 21 -15.69 25.07 -19.70
CA ILE A 21 -15.40 23.64 -19.87
C ILE A 21 -14.50 23.42 -21.09
N LEU A 22 -14.78 24.11 -22.21
CA LEU A 22 -13.96 24.06 -23.40
C LEU A 22 -12.54 24.59 -23.15
N GLU A 23 -12.40 25.78 -22.56
CA GLU A 23 -11.09 26.42 -22.32
C GLU A 23 -10.20 25.56 -21.42
N ALA A 24 -10.78 24.98 -20.36
CA ALA A 24 -10.07 24.05 -19.49
C ALA A 24 -9.59 22.80 -20.24
N ALA A 25 -10.44 22.22 -21.08
CA ALA A 25 -10.09 21.06 -21.90
C ALA A 25 -8.98 21.39 -22.92
N GLN A 26 -9.06 22.55 -23.59
CA GLN A 26 -8.03 23.00 -24.53
C GLN A 26 -6.69 23.25 -23.84
N ALA A 27 -6.70 23.91 -22.68
CA ALA A 27 -5.48 24.15 -21.90
C ALA A 27 -4.85 22.84 -21.42
N PHE A 28 -5.66 21.87 -20.98
CA PHE A 28 -5.17 20.55 -20.60
C PHE A 28 -4.56 19.79 -21.78
N VAL A 29 -5.24 19.77 -22.93
CA VAL A 29 -4.72 19.13 -24.15
C VAL A 29 -3.42 19.81 -24.57
N ALA A 30 -3.35 21.14 -24.62
CA ALA A 30 -2.14 21.86 -24.98
C ALA A 30 -0.93 21.54 -24.07
N ALA A 31 -1.18 21.32 -22.77
CA ALA A 31 -0.14 20.98 -21.80
C ALA A 31 0.36 19.53 -21.92
N ASN A 32 -0.49 18.60 -22.36
CA ASN A 32 -0.22 17.16 -22.25
C ASN A 32 -0.07 16.43 -23.59
N GLU A 33 -0.57 17.01 -24.69
CA GLU A 33 -0.63 16.39 -26.02
C GLU A 33 0.76 16.08 -26.62
N ARG A 34 1.82 16.70 -26.09
CA ARG A 34 3.22 16.38 -26.47
C ARG A 34 3.69 15.03 -25.93
N ASN A 35 3.02 14.47 -24.91
CA ASN A 35 3.33 13.14 -24.42
C ASN A 35 2.96 12.12 -25.51
N PRO A 36 3.88 11.27 -26.01
CA PRO A 36 3.59 10.28 -27.04
C PRO A 36 2.44 9.33 -26.68
N ASN A 37 2.21 9.15 -25.38
CA ASN A 37 1.18 8.31 -24.81
C ASN A 37 -0.24 8.90 -24.88
N PHE A 38 -0.37 10.23 -25.02
CA PHE A 38 -1.62 10.97 -24.79
C PHE A 38 -2.83 10.42 -25.53
N GLY A 39 -2.69 10.16 -26.83
CA GLY A 39 -3.79 9.65 -27.64
C GLY A 39 -4.25 8.25 -27.24
N TYR A 40 -3.31 7.38 -26.85
CA TYR A 40 -3.61 6.03 -26.39
C TYR A 40 -4.33 6.08 -25.03
N ASP A 41 -3.77 6.79 -24.04
CA ASP A 41 -4.38 6.87 -22.71
C ASP A 41 -5.77 7.52 -22.74
N LEU A 42 -5.96 8.59 -23.53
CA LEU A 42 -7.27 9.21 -23.71
C LEU A 42 -8.29 8.24 -24.33
N SER A 43 -7.87 7.41 -25.29
CA SER A 43 -8.72 6.40 -25.89
C SER A 43 -9.17 5.34 -24.89
N ILE A 44 -8.28 4.90 -24.00
CA ILE A 44 -8.62 3.91 -22.98
C ILE A 44 -9.44 4.55 -21.85
N ALA A 45 -9.08 5.75 -21.38
CA ALA A 45 -9.86 6.48 -20.36
C ALA A 45 -11.30 6.74 -20.83
N GLN A 46 -11.49 7.05 -22.12
CA GLN A 46 -12.82 7.19 -22.72
C GLN A 46 -13.61 5.87 -22.77
N GLN A 47 -12.93 4.73 -22.97
CA GLN A 47 -13.55 3.41 -22.93
C GLN A 47 -13.93 3.02 -21.50
N GLU A 48 -13.02 3.19 -20.54
CA GLU A 48 -13.26 2.92 -19.12
C GLU A 48 -14.39 3.78 -18.56
N ALA A 49 -14.60 5.00 -19.07
CA ALA A 49 -15.74 5.85 -18.67
C ALA A 49 -17.11 5.20 -18.92
N TYR A 50 -17.24 4.26 -19.88
CA TYR A 50 -18.48 3.52 -20.12
C TYR A 50 -18.79 2.46 -19.06
N ASN A 51 -17.83 2.11 -18.20
CA ASN A 51 -18.07 1.24 -17.04
C ASN A 51 -19.19 1.79 -16.16
N LEU A 52 -19.26 3.12 -16.03
CA LEU A 52 -20.33 3.82 -15.31
C LEU A 52 -21.73 3.54 -15.87
N VAL A 53 -21.85 3.15 -17.14
CA VAL A 53 -23.13 2.76 -17.77
C VAL A 53 -23.39 1.27 -17.59
N GLN A 54 -22.34 0.44 -17.57
CA GLN A 54 -22.39 -1.03 -17.49
C GLN A 54 -22.53 -1.58 -16.06
N ASN A 55 -22.85 -0.74 -15.07
CA ASN A 55 -22.94 -1.12 -13.65
C ASN A 55 -21.62 -1.62 -13.06
N THR A 56 -20.49 -1.12 -13.56
CA THR A 56 -19.13 -1.39 -13.08
C THR A 56 -18.42 -0.09 -12.66
N ASP A 57 -17.29 -0.23 -11.95
CA ASP A 57 -16.58 0.90 -11.38
C ASP A 57 -15.60 1.55 -12.39
N LEU A 58 -15.54 2.88 -12.41
CA LEU A 58 -14.50 3.65 -13.10
C LEU A 58 -13.30 3.86 -12.16
N CYS A 59 -12.10 3.53 -12.63
CA CYS A 59 -10.86 3.89 -11.94
C CYS A 59 -10.42 5.30 -12.36
N TYR A 60 -10.36 6.23 -11.41
CA TYR A 60 -10.00 7.63 -11.64
C TYR A 60 -8.47 7.85 -11.58
N ASP A 61 -7.69 6.91 -12.12
CA ASP A 61 -6.23 6.83 -11.94
C ASP A 61 -5.43 6.96 -13.24
N ARG A 62 -6.07 7.37 -14.35
CA ARG A 62 -5.38 7.83 -15.56
C ARG A 62 -5.37 9.35 -15.63
N TYR A 63 -4.25 9.91 -16.09
CA TYR A 63 -4.09 11.37 -16.15
C TYR A 63 -5.03 12.04 -17.15
N THR A 64 -5.50 11.31 -18.17
CA THR A 64 -6.49 11.81 -19.15
C THR A 64 -7.96 11.58 -18.75
N THR A 65 -8.24 10.79 -17.69
CA THR A 65 -9.62 10.57 -17.19
C THR A 65 -10.36 11.88 -16.91
N PRO A 66 -9.78 12.89 -16.24
CA PRO A 66 -10.47 14.16 -15.98
C PRO A 66 -10.89 14.90 -17.26
N LEU A 67 -10.13 14.80 -18.35
CA LEU A 67 -10.49 15.41 -19.64
C LEU A 67 -11.73 14.74 -20.24
N ALA A 68 -11.71 13.42 -20.35
CA ALA A 68 -12.85 12.65 -20.86
C ALA A 68 -14.10 12.84 -19.98
N TYR A 69 -13.90 12.88 -18.66
CA TYR A 69 -14.96 13.10 -17.68
C TYR A 69 -15.55 14.51 -17.80
N SER A 70 -14.71 15.55 -17.85
CA SER A 70 -15.14 16.95 -17.92
C SER A 70 -15.99 17.22 -19.17
N LEU A 71 -15.55 16.73 -20.33
CA LEU A 71 -16.23 16.93 -21.61
C LEU A 71 -17.59 16.20 -21.73
N TRP A 72 -17.86 15.23 -20.86
CA TRP A 72 -19.09 14.43 -20.94
C TRP A 72 -20.04 14.62 -19.75
N TYR A 73 -19.49 14.67 -18.52
CA TYR A 73 -20.27 14.62 -17.29
C TYR A 73 -20.35 15.95 -16.52
N GLN A 74 -19.40 16.88 -16.67
CA GLN A 74 -19.35 18.09 -15.82
C GLN A 74 -20.65 18.90 -15.86
N ALA A 75 -21.11 19.25 -17.07
CA ALA A 75 -22.32 20.06 -17.25
C ALA A 75 -23.59 19.38 -16.71
N ARG A 76 -23.71 18.07 -16.93
CA ARG A 76 -24.83 17.25 -16.48
C ARG A 76 -24.93 17.20 -14.97
N ARG A 77 -23.79 16.98 -14.31
CA ARG A 77 -23.73 16.92 -12.84
C ARG A 77 -24.02 18.27 -12.21
N MET A 78 -23.52 19.36 -12.79
CA MET A 78 -23.89 20.72 -12.36
C MET A 78 -25.39 20.94 -12.43
N ASN A 79 -26.03 20.51 -13.53
CA ASN A 79 -27.47 20.66 -13.70
C ASN A 79 -28.26 19.86 -12.66
N VAL A 80 -27.87 18.60 -12.43
CA VAL A 80 -28.51 17.72 -11.43
C VAL A 80 -28.36 18.30 -10.02
N PHE A 81 -27.17 18.77 -9.65
CA PHE A 81 -26.92 19.41 -8.35
C PHE A 81 -27.79 20.66 -8.17
N LEU A 82 -27.76 21.60 -9.14
CA LEU A 82 -28.50 22.84 -9.03
C LEU A 82 -30.02 22.61 -8.96
N SER A 83 -30.55 21.63 -9.68
CA SER A 83 -31.99 21.34 -9.70
C SER A 83 -32.53 20.95 -8.33
N HIS A 84 -31.72 20.28 -7.51
CA HIS A 84 -32.12 19.85 -6.15
C HIS A 84 -31.76 20.87 -5.07
N PHE A 85 -30.75 21.72 -5.31
CA PHE A 85 -30.10 22.47 -4.22
C PHE A 85 -30.04 23.98 -4.39
N CYS A 86 -30.57 24.53 -5.49
CA CYS A 86 -30.64 25.98 -5.72
C CYS A 86 -31.26 26.73 -4.52
N ASP A 87 -32.34 26.19 -3.94
CA ASP A 87 -33.01 26.79 -2.78
C ASP A 87 -32.11 26.89 -1.56
N LYS A 88 -31.37 25.83 -1.27
CA LYS A 88 -30.48 25.77 -0.11
C LYS A 88 -29.34 26.76 -0.22
N VAL A 89 -28.80 26.94 -1.43
CA VAL A 89 -27.83 27.98 -1.71
C VAL A 89 -28.41 29.37 -1.42
N THR A 90 -29.66 29.64 -1.83
CA THR A 90 -30.31 30.93 -1.52
C THR A 90 -30.60 31.13 -0.03
N GLU A 91 -31.03 30.08 0.69
CA GLU A 91 -31.28 30.12 2.14
C GLU A 91 -30.02 30.49 2.92
N ALA A 92 -28.88 29.84 2.61
CA ALA A 92 -27.60 30.14 3.26
C ALA A 92 -27.19 31.60 3.06
N CYS A 93 -27.37 32.12 1.85
CA CYS A 93 -27.07 33.52 1.53
C CYS A 93 -28.01 34.49 2.26
N ALA A 94 -29.30 34.15 2.37
CA ALA A 94 -30.28 34.98 3.10
C ALA A 94 -29.99 35.03 4.61
N ALA A 95 -29.59 33.92 5.21
CA ALA A 95 -29.29 33.82 6.63
C ALA A 95 -27.94 34.47 7.03
N SER A 96 -27.09 34.81 6.06
CA SER A 96 -25.72 35.33 6.30
C SER A 96 -24.87 34.46 7.24
N GLN A 97 -25.18 33.16 7.34
CA GLN A 97 -24.45 32.21 8.18
C GLN A 97 -23.21 31.71 7.43
N PRO A 98 -22.02 31.66 8.05
CA PRO A 98 -20.88 30.97 7.48
C PRO A 98 -21.23 29.53 7.12
N VAL A 99 -20.71 29.06 5.97
CA VAL A 99 -20.92 27.69 5.49
C VAL A 99 -19.58 27.09 5.09
N GLU A 100 -19.31 25.90 5.62
CA GLU A 100 -18.19 25.06 5.19
C GLU A 100 -18.73 23.84 4.45
N VAL A 101 -18.37 23.71 3.18
CA VAL A 101 -18.83 22.65 2.28
C VAL A 101 -17.72 21.61 2.13
N PHE A 102 -17.97 20.40 2.63
CA PHE A 102 -17.11 19.23 2.41
C PHE A 102 -17.62 18.47 1.18
N ASP A 103 -16.89 18.56 0.06
CA ASP A 103 -17.21 17.83 -1.17
C ASP A 103 -16.40 16.52 -1.23
N LEU A 104 -17.04 15.43 -0.81
CA LEU A 104 -16.50 14.07 -0.79
C LEU A 104 -16.66 13.43 -2.17
N GLY A 105 -15.54 13.04 -2.78
CA GLY A 105 -15.51 12.67 -4.19
C GLY A 105 -15.78 13.89 -5.07
N ALA A 106 -15.03 14.97 -4.86
CA ALA A 106 -15.26 16.23 -5.55
C ALA A 106 -15.12 16.12 -7.08
N GLY A 107 -14.23 15.25 -7.54
CA GLY A 107 -13.98 15.00 -8.95
C GLY A 107 -13.50 16.26 -9.66
N THR A 108 -14.20 16.64 -10.73
CA THR A 108 -13.96 17.89 -11.47
C THR A 108 -14.68 19.10 -10.85
N GLY A 109 -15.09 19.03 -9.57
CA GLY A 109 -15.51 20.18 -8.76
C GLY A 109 -16.91 20.70 -9.06
N CYS A 110 -17.87 19.83 -9.39
CA CYS A 110 -19.25 20.22 -9.68
C CYS A 110 -19.85 21.10 -8.56
N VAL A 111 -19.69 20.68 -7.31
CA VAL A 111 -20.21 21.40 -6.13
C VAL A 111 -19.53 22.76 -6.00
N GLN A 112 -18.20 22.79 -6.11
CA GLN A 112 -17.40 24.02 -6.10
C GLN A 112 -17.90 25.03 -7.14
N PHE A 113 -18.16 24.59 -8.37
CA PHE A 113 -18.69 25.44 -9.44
C PHE A 113 -20.07 26.00 -9.10
N CYS A 114 -20.98 25.17 -8.60
CA CYS A 114 -22.35 25.59 -8.30
C CYS A 114 -22.38 26.67 -7.20
N PHE A 115 -21.63 26.45 -6.12
CA PHE A 115 -21.50 27.43 -5.03
C PHE A 115 -20.76 28.69 -5.47
N GLY A 116 -19.66 28.56 -6.20
CA GLY A 116 -18.91 29.70 -6.72
C GLY A 116 -19.76 30.59 -7.63
N LEU A 117 -20.48 29.99 -8.58
CA LEU A 117 -21.34 30.75 -9.49
C LEU A 117 -22.51 31.43 -8.76
N ALA A 118 -23.09 30.78 -7.75
CA ALA A 118 -24.07 31.43 -6.90
C ALA A 118 -23.47 32.64 -6.16
N ALA A 119 -22.25 32.50 -5.62
CA ALA A 119 -21.57 33.60 -4.95
C ALA A 119 -21.36 34.81 -5.89
N VAL A 120 -20.96 34.56 -7.13
CA VAL A 120 -20.85 35.57 -8.18
C VAL A 120 -22.20 36.25 -8.42
N ALA A 121 -23.28 35.47 -8.57
CA ALA A 121 -24.62 36.00 -8.84
C ALA A 121 -25.10 36.94 -7.72
N PHE A 122 -24.93 36.55 -6.46
CA PHE A 122 -25.30 37.37 -5.31
C PHE A 122 -24.43 38.63 -5.19
N LYS A 123 -23.12 38.51 -5.40
CA LYS A 123 -22.20 39.67 -5.36
C LYS A 123 -22.53 40.68 -6.46
N ARG A 124 -22.79 40.22 -7.68
CA ARG A 124 -23.22 41.08 -8.81
C ARG A 124 -24.61 41.70 -8.59
N ALA A 125 -25.47 41.07 -7.79
CA ALA A 125 -26.75 41.62 -7.37
C ALA A 125 -26.64 42.59 -6.17
N GLY A 126 -25.43 42.97 -5.75
CA GLY A 126 -25.20 43.89 -4.61
C GLY A 126 -25.60 43.30 -3.26
N LYS A 127 -25.65 41.96 -3.14
CA LYS A 127 -25.99 41.27 -1.89
C LYS A 127 -24.72 40.81 -1.19
N ARG A 128 -24.73 40.86 0.15
CA ARG A 128 -23.63 40.35 0.98
C ARG A 128 -23.65 38.83 0.97
N MET A 129 -22.51 38.21 0.70
CA MET A 129 -22.33 36.76 0.78
C MET A 129 -21.84 36.37 2.19
N PRO A 130 -22.33 35.26 2.76
CA PRO A 130 -21.71 34.67 3.94
C PRO A 130 -20.28 34.22 3.63
N LEU A 131 -19.46 34.09 4.67
CA LEU A 131 -18.17 33.41 4.54
C LEU A 131 -18.42 31.98 4.06
N MET A 132 -17.85 31.63 2.91
CA MET A 132 -18.02 30.34 2.29
C MET A 132 -16.66 29.71 2.03
N ARG A 133 -16.47 28.51 2.58
CA ARG A 133 -15.25 27.74 2.42
C ARG A 133 -15.60 26.37 1.85
N ILE A 134 -14.91 25.97 0.78
CA ILE A 134 -15.16 24.73 0.05
C ILE A 134 -13.94 23.84 0.18
N ILE A 135 -14.13 22.64 0.72
CA ILE A 135 -13.09 21.67 1.03
C ILE A 135 -13.33 20.48 0.10
N ASN A 136 -12.58 20.40 -1.00
CA ASN A 136 -12.68 19.31 -1.95
C ASN A 136 -11.82 18.13 -1.48
N VAL A 137 -12.45 16.97 -1.31
CA VAL A 137 -11.78 15.73 -0.91
C VAL A 137 -11.98 14.68 -1.99
N ASP A 138 -10.89 14.09 -2.47
CA ASP A 138 -10.93 13.06 -3.50
C ASP A 138 -9.78 12.07 -3.36
N VAL A 139 -9.97 10.82 -3.78
CA VAL A 139 -8.89 9.81 -3.82
C VAL A 139 -8.08 9.86 -5.11
N SER A 140 -8.55 10.61 -6.12
CA SER A 140 -7.87 10.85 -7.39
C SER A 140 -7.16 12.20 -7.38
N PRO A 141 -5.81 12.19 -7.33
CA PRO A 141 -5.03 13.41 -7.55
C PRO A 141 -5.29 14.05 -8.92
N PHE A 142 -5.58 13.25 -9.94
CA PHE A 142 -5.80 13.76 -11.30
C PHE A 142 -7.08 14.59 -11.41
N MET A 143 -8.17 14.15 -10.78
CA MET A 143 -9.43 14.89 -10.80
C MET A 143 -9.28 16.25 -10.12
N LEU A 144 -8.68 16.29 -8.92
CA LEU A 144 -8.44 17.54 -8.20
C LEU A 144 -7.40 18.43 -8.90
N SER A 145 -6.33 17.85 -9.45
CA SER A 145 -5.34 18.61 -10.22
C SER A 145 -5.96 19.24 -11.46
N TYR A 146 -6.85 18.52 -12.15
CA TYR A 146 -7.57 19.06 -13.30
C TYR A 146 -8.48 20.23 -12.92
N LEU A 147 -9.22 20.08 -11.81
CA LEU A 147 -10.06 21.13 -11.24
C LEU A 147 -9.23 22.38 -10.88
N ARG A 148 -8.16 22.20 -10.10
CA ARG A 148 -7.30 23.28 -9.59
C ARG A 148 -6.54 24.01 -10.70
N SER A 149 -6.04 23.27 -11.69
CA SER A 149 -5.07 23.81 -12.66
C SER A 149 -5.70 24.25 -13.99
N TYR A 150 -6.91 23.79 -14.32
CA TYR A 150 -7.54 24.09 -15.61
C TYR A 150 -8.96 24.63 -15.47
N LEU A 151 -9.87 23.89 -14.81
CA LEU A 151 -11.27 24.31 -14.70
C LEU A 151 -11.45 25.59 -13.87
N TRP A 152 -10.89 25.62 -12.65
CA TRP A 152 -11.06 26.77 -11.76
C TRP A 152 -10.38 28.04 -12.27
N PRO A 153 -9.16 27.99 -12.85
CA PRO A 153 -8.56 29.15 -13.51
C PRO A 153 -9.39 29.65 -14.70
N ALA A 154 -9.93 28.76 -15.52
CA ALA A 154 -10.84 29.13 -16.60
C ALA A 154 -12.11 29.81 -16.06
N ALA A 155 -12.69 29.30 -14.96
CA ALA A 155 -13.81 29.95 -14.30
C ALA A 155 -13.47 31.36 -13.78
N ILE A 156 -12.32 31.53 -13.12
CA ILE A 156 -11.84 32.83 -12.61
C ILE A 156 -11.64 33.86 -13.72
N LYS A 157 -11.22 33.43 -14.91
CA LYS A 157 -11.05 34.31 -16.07
C LYS A 157 -12.38 34.98 -16.48
N HIS A 158 -13.48 34.24 -16.41
CA HIS A 158 -14.84 34.74 -16.73
C HIS A 158 -15.54 35.37 -15.52
N TYR A 159 -15.16 34.95 -14.31
CA TYR A 159 -15.72 35.41 -13.04
C TYR A 159 -14.60 35.76 -12.05
N PRO A 160 -13.98 36.95 -12.16
CA PRO A 160 -12.88 37.36 -11.29
C PRO A 160 -13.20 37.33 -9.80
N GLU A 161 -14.49 37.45 -9.44
CA GLU A 161 -14.99 37.41 -8.07
C GLU A 161 -14.75 36.06 -7.37
N LEU A 162 -14.52 34.99 -8.13
CA LEU A 162 -14.22 33.66 -7.58
C LEU A 162 -12.88 33.60 -6.85
N ARG A 163 -11.98 34.58 -7.05
CA ARG A 163 -10.71 34.67 -6.32
C ARG A 163 -10.89 34.91 -4.82
N ASP A 164 -12.03 35.47 -4.43
CA ASP A 164 -12.33 35.77 -3.03
C ASP A 164 -12.87 34.55 -2.26
N LEU A 165 -13.12 33.43 -2.95
CA LEU A 165 -13.67 32.22 -2.36
C LEU A 165 -12.56 31.36 -1.76
N LEU A 166 -12.74 30.91 -0.52
CA LEU A 166 -11.81 29.99 0.13
C LEU A 166 -12.06 28.58 -0.40
N VAL A 167 -11.10 28.05 -1.16
CA VAL A 167 -11.17 26.71 -1.75
C VAL A 167 -9.93 25.91 -1.41
N GLU A 168 -10.13 24.69 -0.95
CA GLU A 168 -9.08 23.74 -0.62
C GLU A 168 -9.20 22.44 -1.41
N TYR A 169 -8.07 21.74 -1.56
CA TYR A 169 -7.94 20.51 -2.32
C TYR A 169 -7.14 19.49 -1.52
N HIS A 170 -7.77 18.37 -1.18
CA HIS A 170 -7.22 17.36 -0.28
C HIS A 170 -7.32 15.97 -0.91
N VAL A 171 -6.17 15.33 -1.14
CA VAL A 171 -6.09 13.96 -1.69
C VAL A 171 -6.01 12.97 -0.53
N TYR A 172 -7.15 12.46 -0.05
CA TYR A 172 -7.18 11.45 1.01
C TYR A 172 -8.33 10.48 0.80
N SER A 173 -8.23 9.30 1.40
CA SER A 173 -9.44 8.57 1.76
C SER A 173 -10.19 9.37 2.81
N TRP A 174 -11.43 9.74 2.52
CA TRP A 174 -12.34 10.45 3.44
C TRP A 174 -12.64 9.67 4.73
N THR A 175 -12.16 8.42 4.83
CA THR A 175 -12.21 7.61 6.06
C THR A 175 -11.06 7.90 7.04
N ASN A 176 -10.04 8.67 6.64
CA ASN A 176 -8.95 9.07 7.52
C ASN A 176 -9.40 10.18 8.49
N ARG A 177 -9.22 9.90 9.78
CA ARG A 177 -9.68 10.73 10.90
C ARG A 177 -8.65 11.83 11.19
N GLY A 178 -8.69 12.91 10.42
CA GLY A 178 -8.10 14.18 10.85
C GLY A 178 -9.01 14.88 11.87
N GLU A 179 -8.45 15.54 12.89
CA GLU A 179 -9.24 16.46 13.73
C GLU A 179 -9.54 17.73 12.93
N PHE A 180 -10.80 17.94 12.57
CA PHE A 180 -11.25 19.12 11.83
C PHE A 180 -11.96 20.11 12.75
N SER A 181 -11.64 21.40 12.62
CA SER A 181 -12.47 22.48 13.15
C SER A 181 -13.48 22.88 12.10
N ILE A 182 -14.77 22.79 12.43
CA ILE A 182 -15.83 22.99 11.45
C ILE A 182 -16.94 23.87 12.00
N THR A 183 -17.37 24.85 11.21
CA THR A 183 -18.51 25.71 11.51
C THR A 183 -19.62 25.46 10.50
N ASN A 184 -20.79 24.99 10.95
CA ASN A 184 -21.95 24.70 10.09
C ASN A 184 -21.63 23.80 8.86
N PRO A 185 -21.18 22.54 9.07
CA PRO A 185 -20.78 21.66 7.97
C PRO A 185 -21.94 21.32 7.05
N TRP A 186 -21.69 21.43 5.75
CA TRP A 186 -22.49 20.79 4.70
C TRP A 186 -21.66 19.67 4.10
N VAL A 187 -22.19 18.46 4.09
CA VAL A 187 -21.51 17.30 3.50
C VAL A 187 -22.14 16.99 2.16
N CYS A 188 -21.37 17.16 1.08
CA CYS A 188 -21.72 16.76 -0.27
C CYS A 188 -20.99 15.47 -0.61
N ALA A 189 -21.72 14.39 -0.91
CA ALA A 189 -21.19 13.14 -1.41
C ALA A 189 -21.53 13.05 -2.90
N SER A 190 -20.59 13.50 -3.73
CA SER A 190 -20.86 13.82 -5.14
C SER A 190 -20.84 12.55 -6.02
N TYR A 191 -19.77 11.76 -6.00
CA TYR A 191 -19.74 10.42 -6.62
C TYR A 191 -19.24 9.34 -5.65
N LEU A 192 -19.18 9.65 -4.36
CA LEU A 192 -18.76 8.71 -3.33
C LEU A 192 -19.51 7.36 -3.40
N PHE A 193 -20.75 7.39 -3.89
CA PHE A 193 -21.65 6.26 -4.05
C PHE A 193 -21.66 5.63 -5.45
N ASP A 194 -20.79 6.09 -6.35
CA ASP A 194 -20.64 5.49 -7.69
C ASP A 194 -19.81 4.19 -7.70
N SER A 195 -19.35 3.72 -6.54
CA SER A 195 -18.71 2.41 -6.39
C SER A 195 -19.72 1.32 -6.07
N SER A 196 -19.63 0.22 -6.82
CA SER A 196 -20.43 -1.01 -6.65
C SER A 196 -19.74 -2.04 -5.74
N GLU A 197 -18.52 -1.77 -5.30
CA GLU A 197 -17.72 -2.64 -4.42
C GLU A 197 -17.83 -2.19 -2.95
N ASN A 198 -18.01 -3.12 -2.00
CA ASN A 198 -17.96 -2.87 -0.55
C ASN A 198 -18.97 -1.84 0.00
N GLU A 199 -20.24 -1.94 -0.41
CA GLU A 199 -21.32 -1.05 0.05
C GLU A 199 -21.43 -0.94 1.57
N SER A 200 -21.24 -2.05 2.30
CA SER A 200 -21.32 -2.08 3.77
C SER A 200 -20.26 -1.19 4.43
N TYR A 201 -19.03 -1.19 3.89
CA TYR A 201 -17.93 -0.33 4.35
C TYR A 201 -18.22 1.14 4.05
N LEU A 202 -18.64 1.47 2.81
CA LEU A 202 -19.00 2.84 2.44
C LEU A 202 -20.11 3.38 3.34
N GLN A 203 -21.15 2.58 3.59
CA GLN A 203 -22.26 3.00 4.44
C GLN A 203 -21.83 3.24 5.90
N SER A 204 -21.01 2.34 6.46
CA SER A 204 -20.60 2.42 7.87
C SER A 204 -19.68 3.62 8.12
N ASN A 205 -18.69 3.84 7.25
CA ASN A 205 -17.79 5.00 7.37
C ASN A 205 -18.52 6.31 7.10
N PHE A 206 -19.46 6.34 6.15
CA PHE A 206 -20.24 7.55 5.89
C PHE A 206 -21.11 7.90 7.10
N ASP A 207 -21.77 6.91 7.71
CA ASP A 207 -22.55 7.09 8.94
C ASP A 207 -21.68 7.58 10.11
N GLU A 208 -20.45 7.09 10.24
CA GLU A 208 -19.49 7.58 11.24
C GLU A 208 -19.01 9.01 10.95
N LEU A 209 -18.76 9.35 9.68
CA LEU A 209 -18.42 10.72 9.28
C LEU A 209 -19.56 11.68 9.63
N ILE A 210 -20.80 11.33 9.31
CA ILE A 210 -21.97 12.15 9.68
C ILE A 210 -22.09 12.28 11.21
N LYS A 211 -21.79 11.22 11.97
CA LYS A 211 -21.76 11.25 13.44
C LYS A 211 -20.70 12.22 13.98
N SER A 212 -19.53 12.27 13.35
CA SER A 212 -18.41 13.10 13.79
C SER A 212 -18.59 14.58 13.41
N PHE A 213 -19.06 14.84 12.18
CA PHE A 213 -19.19 16.19 11.63
C PHE A 213 -20.49 16.88 12.07
N GLU A 214 -21.54 16.13 12.42
CA GLU A 214 -22.88 16.65 12.74
C GLU A 214 -23.40 17.72 11.74
N PRO A 215 -23.42 17.43 10.44
CA PRO A 215 -23.75 18.43 9.41
C PRO A 215 -25.20 18.92 9.52
N SER A 216 -25.41 20.18 9.19
CA SER A 216 -26.76 20.75 9.06
C SER A 216 -27.45 20.28 7.77
N LYS A 217 -26.67 19.95 6.73
CA LYS A 217 -27.15 19.45 5.45
C LYS A 217 -26.28 18.33 4.90
N ILE A 218 -26.92 17.33 4.32
CA ILE A 218 -26.28 16.22 3.61
C ILE A 218 -26.84 16.19 2.19
N LEU A 219 -25.94 16.16 1.21
CA LEU A 219 -26.25 16.22 -0.21
C LEU A 219 -25.61 15.01 -0.87
N MET A 220 -26.41 14.06 -1.34
CA MET A 220 -25.90 12.83 -1.96
C MET A 220 -26.23 12.84 -3.45
N LEU A 221 -25.25 12.52 -4.28
CA LEU A 221 -25.40 12.34 -5.72
C LEU A 221 -24.80 10.99 -6.12
N THR A 222 -25.43 10.33 -7.07
CA THR A 222 -25.00 9.03 -7.59
C THR A 222 -25.52 8.83 -9.00
N SER A 223 -24.97 7.88 -9.77
CA SER A 223 -25.60 7.44 -11.00
C SER A 223 -26.99 6.82 -10.71
N ALA A 224 -27.90 6.91 -11.68
CA ALA A 224 -29.29 6.44 -11.58
C ALA A 224 -29.44 4.90 -11.64
N GLN A 225 -28.34 4.16 -11.52
CA GLN A 225 -28.37 2.70 -11.44
C GLN A 225 -29.15 2.25 -10.20
N GLU A 226 -30.00 1.24 -10.39
CA GLU A 226 -30.92 0.77 -9.35
C GLU A 226 -30.20 0.37 -8.06
N ARG A 227 -29.10 -0.38 -8.18
CA ARG A 227 -28.27 -0.79 -7.04
C ARG A 227 -27.79 0.40 -6.20
N LYS A 228 -27.29 1.45 -6.86
CA LYS A 228 -26.79 2.66 -6.19
C LYS A 228 -27.91 3.52 -5.61
N ARG A 229 -29.05 3.61 -6.30
CA ARG A 229 -30.27 4.24 -5.77
C ARG A 229 -30.76 3.56 -4.49
N ASN A 230 -30.70 2.22 -4.44
CA ASN A 230 -31.06 1.45 -3.26
C ASN A 230 -30.10 1.72 -2.09
N MET A 231 -28.79 1.77 -2.35
CA MET A 231 -27.80 2.14 -1.33
C MET A 231 -28.05 3.55 -0.78
N MET A 232 -28.27 4.54 -1.64
CA MET A 232 -28.56 5.91 -1.22
C MET A 232 -29.88 6.00 -0.42
N SER A 233 -30.89 5.20 -0.78
CA SER A 233 -32.15 5.11 -0.04
C SER A 233 -31.97 4.51 1.36
N SER A 234 -31.14 3.46 1.47
CA SER A 234 -30.76 2.85 2.76
C SER A 234 -30.03 3.84 3.68
N LEU A 235 -29.08 4.60 3.14
CA LEU A 235 -28.39 5.66 3.85
C LEU A 235 -29.35 6.77 4.31
N SER A 236 -30.25 7.21 3.42
CA SER A 236 -31.28 8.18 3.76
C SER A 236 -32.15 7.71 4.94
N ALA A 237 -32.55 6.44 4.96
CA ALA A 237 -33.32 5.89 6.08
C ALA A 237 -32.54 5.94 7.41
N LYS A 238 -31.25 5.58 7.41
CA LYS A 238 -30.37 5.70 8.59
C LYS A 238 -30.24 7.16 9.05
N MET A 239 -30.09 8.11 8.13
CA MET A 239 -30.00 9.53 8.47
C MET A 239 -31.30 10.08 9.06
N ARG A 240 -32.48 9.63 8.60
CA ARG A 240 -33.76 10.01 9.20
C ARG A 240 -33.90 9.57 10.65
N GLN A 241 -33.39 8.39 10.99
CA GLN A 241 -33.32 7.93 12.38
C GLN A 241 -32.45 8.83 13.27
N ARG A 242 -31.51 9.60 12.69
CA ARG A 242 -30.66 10.59 13.36
C ARG A 242 -31.26 12.00 13.42
N GLY A 243 -32.52 12.16 13.01
CA GLY A 243 -33.26 13.42 13.06
C GLY A 243 -33.10 14.32 11.83
N PHE A 244 -32.62 13.79 10.71
CA PHE A 244 -32.64 14.50 9.43
C PHE A 244 -34.00 14.38 8.74
N ASN A 245 -34.44 15.46 8.11
CA ASN A 245 -35.62 15.52 7.25
C ASN A 245 -35.20 15.52 5.78
N MET A 246 -36.03 14.94 4.92
CA MET A 246 -35.81 15.00 3.47
C MET A 246 -36.01 16.43 2.97
N ILE A 247 -35.07 16.90 2.15
CA ILE A 247 -35.25 18.15 1.40
C ILE A 247 -36.20 17.83 0.23
N VAL A 248 -37.39 18.39 0.26
CA VAL A 248 -38.35 18.28 -0.86
C VAL A 248 -37.85 19.14 -2.01
N ALA A 249 -37.58 18.52 -3.17
CA ALA A 249 -37.28 19.27 -4.37
C ALA A 249 -38.52 20.11 -4.76
N SER A 250 -38.34 21.41 -4.88
CA SER A 250 -39.42 22.37 -5.16
C SER A 250 -39.86 22.38 -6.63
N SER A 251 -39.14 21.68 -7.52
CA SER A 251 -39.54 21.36 -8.90
C SER A 251 -38.63 20.27 -9.51
N ASP A 252 -39.21 19.32 -10.26
CA ASP A 252 -38.45 18.33 -11.06
C ASP A 252 -37.80 18.94 -12.33
N GLU A 253 -38.02 20.23 -12.59
CA GLU A 253 -37.48 20.91 -13.77
C GLU A 253 -35.98 21.19 -13.65
N SER A 254 -35.21 20.74 -14.64
CA SER A 254 -33.79 21.04 -14.71
C SER A 254 -33.50 22.52 -14.94
N VAL A 255 -32.50 23.04 -14.23
CA VAL A 255 -32.09 24.46 -14.29
C VAL A 255 -31.63 24.84 -15.69
N PHE A 256 -30.71 24.06 -16.25
CA PHE A 256 -30.16 24.22 -17.60
C PHE A 256 -30.88 23.30 -18.59
N GLN A 257 -30.99 23.75 -19.83
CA GLN A 257 -31.68 23.04 -20.91
C GLN A 257 -30.87 23.00 -22.20
N GLY A 258 -31.13 22.00 -23.05
CA GLY A 258 -30.56 21.91 -24.40
C GLY A 258 -29.17 21.25 -24.50
N ALA A 259 -28.59 21.34 -25.69
CA ALA A 259 -27.28 20.78 -26.03
C ALA A 259 -26.12 21.74 -25.68
N LEU A 260 -24.90 21.20 -25.60
CA LEU A 260 -23.63 21.92 -25.51
C LEU A 260 -22.91 21.83 -26.87
N PRO A 261 -23.24 22.69 -27.85
CA PRO A 261 -22.75 22.55 -29.23
C PRO A 261 -21.24 22.71 -29.37
N VAL A 262 -20.62 23.63 -28.62
CA VAL A 262 -19.18 23.93 -28.71
C VAL A 262 -18.36 22.80 -28.07
N VAL A 263 -18.79 22.32 -26.90
CA VAL A 263 -18.17 21.15 -26.25
C VAL A 263 -18.36 19.89 -27.09
N SER A 264 -19.56 19.69 -27.66
CA SER A 264 -19.83 18.55 -28.55
C SER A 264 -18.93 18.57 -29.79
N ALA A 265 -18.80 19.72 -30.46
CA ALA A 265 -17.92 19.87 -31.61
C ALA A 265 -16.45 19.60 -31.25
N TYR A 266 -15.97 20.11 -30.12
CA TYR A 266 -14.59 19.86 -29.70
C TYR A 266 -14.35 18.39 -29.34
N ARG A 267 -15.29 17.76 -28.65
CA ARG A 267 -15.23 16.32 -28.35
C ARG A 267 -15.17 15.50 -29.63
N MET A 268 -15.95 15.83 -30.66
CA MET A 268 -15.89 15.15 -31.95
C MET A 268 -14.54 15.34 -32.65
N ARG A 269 -13.91 16.52 -32.56
CA ARG A 269 -12.54 16.71 -33.06
C ARG A 269 -11.53 15.80 -32.35
N LEU A 270 -11.65 15.61 -31.05
CA LEU A 270 -10.79 14.67 -30.31
C LEU A 270 -11.06 13.21 -30.72
N VAL A 271 -12.33 12.85 -30.90
CA VAL A 271 -12.74 11.52 -31.40
C VAL A 271 -12.09 11.24 -32.76
N GLU A 272 -12.11 12.18 -33.69
CA GLU A 272 -11.50 12.04 -35.01
C GLU A 272 -9.97 12.01 -34.93
N LYS A 273 -9.36 12.96 -34.21
CA LYS A 273 -7.90 13.10 -34.08
C LYS A 273 -7.25 11.86 -33.47
N TYR A 274 -7.86 11.29 -32.43
CA TYR A 274 -7.30 10.17 -31.66
C TYR A 274 -8.01 8.84 -31.88
N ARG A 275 -8.99 8.79 -32.80
CA ARG A 275 -9.79 7.60 -33.10
C ARG A 275 -10.43 7.01 -31.84
N LEU A 276 -10.98 7.88 -30.98
CA LEU A 276 -11.56 7.47 -29.70
C LEU A 276 -12.81 6.62 -29.95
N LYS A 277 -12.97 5.52 -29.20
CA LYS A 277 -14.22 4.75 -29.18
C LYS A 277 -15.24 5.46 -28.29
N ALA A 278 -15.92 6.47 -28.83
CA ALA A 278 -16.87 7.29 -28.07
C ALA A 278 -18.24 7.44 -28.75
N SER A 279 -19.29 7.67 -27.95
CA SER A 279 -20.64 8.00 -28.46
C SER A 279 -20.58 9.23 -29.37
N LYS A 280 -21.27 9.19 -30.51
CA LYS A 280 -21.39 10.35 -31.42
C LYS A 280 -22.53 11.29 -31.04
N SER A 281 -23.28 10.97 -29.98
CA SER A 281 -24.37 11.82 -29.49
C SER A 281 -23.83 13.17 -29.00
N ALA A 282 -24.60 14.23 -29.24
CA ALA A 282 -24.31 15.54 -28.68
C ALA A 282 -24.36 15.47 -27.14
N VAL A 283 -23.50 16.25 -26.50
CA VAL A 283 -23.52 16.45 -25.05
C VAL A 283 -24.67 17.41 -24.73
N SER A 284 -25.45 17.12 -23.69
CA SER A 284 -26.57 17.93 -23.21
C SER A 284 -26.42 18.30 -21.74
N TRP A 285 -27.16 19.33 -21.33
CA TRP A 285 -27.30 19.72 -19.94
C TRP A 285 -28.19 18.76 -19.15
N ALA A 286 -29.25 18.26 -19.78
CA ALA A 286 -30.17 17.30 -19.19
C ALA A 286 -29.54 15.90 -19.16
N ASP A 287 -29.74 15.17 -18.07
CA ASP A 287 -29.31 13.78 -17.92
C ASP A 287 -30.26 13.00 -17.00
N GLY A 288 -30.79 11.87 -17.49
CA GLY A 288 -31.54 10.90 -16.67
C GLY A 288 -30.64 9.88 -15.96
N SER A 289 -29.32 9.94 -16.16
CA SER A 289 -28.34 8.96 -15.69
C SER A 289 -27.83 9.22 -14.27
N PHE A 290 -28.29 10.28 -13.61
CA PHE A 290 -27.92 10.61 -12.23
C PHE A 290 -29.16 10.79 -11.35
N ASN A 291 -28.99 10.53 -10.06
CA ASN A 291 -29.98 10.75 -9.02
C ASN A 291 -29.34 11.56 -7.88
N ALA A 292 -30.14 12.39 -7.22
CA ALA A 292 -29.68 13.20 -6.10
C ALA A 292 -30.69 13.15 -4.95
N LEU A 293 -30.18 13.26 -3.73
CA LEU A 293 -30.97 13.25 -2.50
C LEU A 293 -30.42 14.27 -1.51
N GLY A 294 -31.32 15.11 -0.98
CA GLY A 294 -31.00 16.09 0.06
C GLY A 294 -31.59 15.74 1.41
N LEU A 295 -30.84 15.99 2.47
CA LEU A 295 -31.27 15.86 3.86
C LEU A 295 -30.87 17.11 4.65
N GLU A 296 -31.70 17.54 5.60
CA GLU A 296 -31.41 18.67 6.48
C GLU A 296 -31.82 18.39 7.93
N LYS A 297 -31.10 19.00 8.88
CA LYS A 297 -31.41 18.93 10.31
C LYS A 297 -31.36 20.33 10.91
N GLN A 298 -32.37 20.67 11.72
CA GLN A 298 -32.38 21.91 12.49
C GLN A 298 -31.26 21.86 13.53
N GLN A 299 -30.25 22.73 13.39
CA GLN A 299 -29.17 22.85 14.38
C GLN A 299 -29.62 23.76 15.54
N SER A 300 -29.55 23.25 16.76
CA SER A 300 -29.85 24.00 17.98
C SER A 300 -28.59 24.73 18.49
N GLY A 301 -28.45 26.02 18.14
CA GLY A 301 -27.47 26.95 18.72
C GLY A 301 -26.02 26.83 18.22
N LEU A 302 -25.28 27.95 18.31
CA LEU A 302 -23.91 28.14 17.82
C LEU A 302 -22.91 27.18 18.50
N SER A 303 -22.60 26.04 17.87
CA SER A 303 -21.43 25.24 18.21
C SER A 303 -20.18 25.85 17.55
N PHE A 304 -19.49 26.73 18.28
CA PHE A 304 -18.15 27.17 17.91
C PHE A 304 -17.13 26.15 18.43
N ASN A 305 -16.80 25.14 17.62
CA ASN A 305 -15.56 24.40 17.82
C ASN A 305 -14.47 25.07 16.98
N MET A 306 -13.57 25.78 17.65
CA MET A 306 -12.48 26.55 17.04
C MET A 306 -11.16 25.83 17.27
N ARG A 307 -10.57 25.24 16.22
CA ARG A 307 -9.19 24.72 16.20
C ARG A 307 -8.53 24.92 14.83
N SER A 308 -7.22 25.09 14.79
CA SER A 308 -6.47 25.35 13.56
C SER A 308 -6.30 24.10 12.69
N LEU A 309 -6.42 24.26 11.37
CA LEU A 309 -5.93 23.25 10.42
C LEU A 309 -4.40 23.27 10.38
N PRO A 310 -3.74 22.14 10.09
CA PRO A 310 -2.33 22.15 9.73
C PRO A 310 -2.11 23.02 8.49
N GLU A 311 -1.12 23.92 8.51
CA GLU A 311 -0.73 24.77 7.37
C GLU A 311 -0.24 23.98 6.15
N VAL A 312 0.10 22.69 6.36
CA VAL A 312 0.58 21.77 5.33
C VAL A 312 -0.06 20.41 5.56
N LEU A 313 -0.87 19.95 4.61
CA LEU A 313 -1.47 18.62 4.64
C LEU A 313 -0.66 17.70 3.73
N ASP A 314 0.03 16.72 4.33
CA ASP A 314 0.80 15.68 3.64
C ASP A 314 -0.15 14.65 3.02
N LEU A 315 -0.35 14.75 1.69
CA LEU A 315 -1.33 14.03 0.87
C LEU A 315 -1.14 12.50 0.87
N PHE A 316 -0.02 12.04 1.38
CA PHE A 316 0.37 10.64 1.46
C PHE A 316 0.49 10.31 2.93
N ASN A 317 -0.11 9.19 3.36
CA ASN A 317 -0.03 8.74 4.74
C ASN A 317 1.46 8.71 5.14
N PRO A 318 1.96 9.70 5.92
CA PRO A 318 3.39 9.78 6.14
C PRO A 318 3.80 8.51 6.89
N PRO A 319 5.05 8.03 6.71
CA PRO A 319 5.54 6.95 7.56
C PRO A 319 5.28 7.35 9.02
N LEU A 320 4.45 6.57 9.71
CA LEU A 320 3.96 6.82 11.08
C LEU A 320 5.03 7.46 11.96
N ARG A 321 4.96 8.79 12.10
CA ARG A 321 5.96 9.58 12.84
C ARG A 321 5.67 9.57 14.34
N VAL A 322 4.40 9.47 14.73
CA VAL A 322 3.94 9.56 16.12
C VAL A 322 3.04 8.36 16.44
N ARG A 323 3.54 7.41 17.23
CA ARG A 323 2.82 6.15 17.49
C ARG A 323 1.53 6.33 18.31
N ARG A 324 1.51 7.30 19.22
CA ARG A 324 0.41 7.56 20.17
C ARG A 324 -0.88 8.07 19.52
N GLU A 325 -0.83 8.56 18.28
CA GLU A 325 -1.99 9.06 17.54
C GLU A 325 -2.72 7.95 16.76
N VAL A 326 -2.16 6.73 16.74
CA VAL A 326 -2.74 5.60 16.01
C VAL A 326 -3.79 4.89 16.84
N GLN A 327 -5.01 4.84 16.31
CA GLN A 327 -6.08 4.00 16.84
C GLN A 327 -6.02 2.60 16.21
N LEU A 328 -6.09 1.57 17.05
CA LEU A 328 -6.16 0.18 16.61
C LEU A 328 -7.59 -0.20 16.24
N ASN A 329 -7.76 -1.02 15.21
CA ASN A 329 -9.05 -1.65 14.89
C ASN A 329 -9.34 -2.83 15.84
N ASP A 330 -10.54 -3.42 15.77
CA ASP A 330 -10.94 -4.53 16.65
C ASP A 330 -10.03 -5.77 16.54
N ASP A 331 -9.58 -6.12 15.33
CA ASP A 331 -8.66 -7.25 15.11
C ASP A 331 -7.29 -7.00 15.79
N GLN A 332 -6.77 -5.79 15.63
CA GLN A 332 -5.51 -5.32 16.21
C GLN A 332 -5.61 -5.20 17.74
N ILE A 333 -6.72 -4.68 18.27
CA ILE A 333 -7.00 -4.61 19.71
C ILE A 333 -7.02 -6.02 20.29
N ARG A 334 -7.73 -6.96 19.66
CA ARG A 334 -7.78 -8.35 20.11
C ARG A 334 -6.37 -8.97 20.11
N ALA A 335 -5.62 -8.79 19.03
CA ALA A 335 -4.27 -9.32 18.89
C ALA A 335 -3.26 -8.73 19.91
N ALA A 336 -3.45 -7.45 20.27
CA ALA A 336 -2.61 -6.74 21.22
C ALA A 336 -2.86 -7.13 22.68
N ARG A 337 -3.97 -7.81 23.02
CA ARG A 337 -4.30 -8.15 24.40
C ARG A 337 -3.20 -9.01 25.04
N TYR A 338 -3.02 -8.82 26.35
CA TYR A 338 -2.18 -9.69 27.15
C TYR A 338 -2.75 -11.11 27.20
N GLU A 339 -1.88 -12.09 27.03
CA GLU A 339 -2.20 -13.51 27.14
C GLU A 339 -1.04 -14.27 27.76
N GLU A 340 -1.36 -15.38 28.44
CA GLU A 340 -0.35 -16.31 28.96
C GLU A 340 0.08 -17.35 27.92
N GLN A 341 -0.74 -17.56 26.90
CA GLN A 341 -0.48 -18.48 25.81
C GLN A 341 0.42 -17.84 24.74
N PRO A 342 1.22 -18.65 24.04
CA PRO A 342 2.04 -18.16 22.92
C PRO A 342 1.14 -17.71 21.78
N SER A 343 1.46 -16.58 21.18
CA SER A 343 0.58 -15.96 20.17
C SER A 343 1.30 -15.72 18.85
N ILE A 344 0.61 -16.01 17.74
CA ILE A 344 1.05 -15.72 16.38
C ILE A 344 0.12 -14.66 15.79
N ILE A 345 0.69 -13.56 15.35
CA ILE A 345 0.01 -12.43 14.71
C ILE A 345 0.37 -12.45 13.22
N THR A 346 -0.59 -12.78 12.38
CA THR A 346 -0.43 -12.88 10.93
C THR A 346 -1.29 -11.84 10.22
N GLY A 347 -0.94 -11.55 8.97
CA GLY A 347 -1.72 -10.65 8.13
C GLY A 347 -0.87 -10.05 7.02
N PRO A 348 -1.49 -9.52 5.96
CA PRO A 348 -0.79 -9.11 4.75
C PRO A 348 0.16 -7.93 5.00
N ALA A 349 0.92 -7.56 3.96
CA ALA A 349 1.76 -6.37 3.98
C ALA A 349 0.94 -5.14 4.42
N GLY A 350 1.46 -4.33 5.34
CA GLY A 350 0.81 -3.09 5.76
C GLY A 350 -0.42 -3.22 6.68
N CYS A 351 -0.71 -4.39 7.26
CA CYS A 351 -1.85 -4.57 8.19
C CYS A 351 -1.63 -4.10 9.64
N GLY A 352 -0.45 -3.58 9.97
CA GLY A 352 -0.13 -3.06 11.31
C GLY A 352 0.46 -4.07 12.30
N LYS A 353 1.06 -5.18 11.85
CA LYS A 353 1.71 -6.18 12.71
C LYS A 353 2.65 -5.59 13.77
N SER A 354 3.61 -4.77 13.33
CA SER A 354 4.57 -4.08 14.19
C SER A 354 3.91 -3.16 15.23
N ILE A 355 2.80 -2.52 14.86
CA ILE A 355 2.02 -1.64 15.74
C ILE A 355 1.38 -2.48 16.86
N VAL A 356 0.78 -3.62 16.51
CA VAL A 356 0.21 -4.58 17.46
C VAL A 356 1.28 -5.13 18.40
N VAL A 357 2.47 -5.45 17.90
CA VAL A 357 3.59 -5.91 18.74
C VAL A 357 3.96 -4.87 19.80
N THR A 358 4.10 -3.59 19.41
CA THR A 358 4.40 -2.51 20.39
C THR A 358 3.30 -2.35 21.44
N GLU A 359 2.03 -2.44 21.05
CA GLU A 359 0.90 -2.36 21.99
C GLU A 359 0.83 -3.57 22.92
N LYS A 360 1.12 -4.77 22.39
CA LYS A 360 1.15 -6.01 23.19
C LYS A 360 2.23 -5.95 24.27
N ILE A 361 3.38 -5.35 23.98
CA ILE A 361 4.40 -5.08 24.99
C ILE A 361 3.85 -4.17 26.10
N ILE A 362 3.17 -3.06 25.75
CA ILE A 362 2.54 -2.18 26.75
C ILE A 362 1.53 -2.96 27.61
N ASN A 363 0.68 -3.79 27.00
CA ASN A 363 -0.31 -4.60 27.73
C ASN A 363 0.34 -5.64 28.66
N VAL A 364 1.49 -6.21 28.29
CA VAL A 364 2.30 -7.05 29.19
C VAL A 364 2.80 -6.23 30.39
N LEU A 365 3.33 -5.03 30.16
CA LEU A 365 3.83 -4.17 31.24
C LEU A 365 2.71 -3.73 32.19
N GLU A 366 1.53 -3.39 31.66
CA GLU A 366 0.33 -3.06 32.45
C GLU A 366 -0.15 -4.24 33.29
N LYS A 367 -0.15 -5.45 32.72
CA LYS A 367 -0.51 -6.67 33.46
C LYS A 367 0.42 -6.93 34.65
N HIS A 368 1.73 -6.71 34.46
CA HIS A 368 2.74 -6.78 35.52
C HIS A 368 2.78 -5.52 36.41
N LYS A 369 1.81 -4.61 36.25
CA LYS A 369 1.68 -3.35 37.01
C LYS A 369 2.95 -2.50 37.00
N TRP A 370 3.75 -2.59 35.94
CA TRP A 370 5.02 -1.87 35.80
C TRP A 370 6.06 -2.23 36.88
N THR A 371 5.98 -3.44 37.45
CA THR A 371 6.90 -3.99 38.46
C THR A 371 7.75 -5.11 37.89
N GLY A 372 8.98 -5.29 38.42
CA GLY A 372 9.95 -6.27 37.94
C GLY A 372 10.62 -7.07 39.07
N PRO A 373 11.68 -7.85 38.75
CA PRO A 373 12.47 -7.80 37.53
C PRO A 373 11.79 -8.46 36.32
N LEU A 374 11.85 -7.82 35.15
CA LEU A 374 11.30 -8.34 33.90
C LEU A 374 12.24 -8.08 32.72
N ASN A 375 12.64 -9.13 32.02
CA ASN A 375 13.54 -9.06 30.86
C ASN A 375 12.79 -9.43 29.58
N ILE A 376 12.63 -8.47 28.67
CA ILE A 376 11.92 -8.63 27.40
C ILE A 376 12.91 -8.50 26.24
N LEU A 377 12.89 -9.42 25.28
CA LEU A 377 13.58 -9.28 24.00
C LEU A 377 12.60 -8.88 22.90
N VAL A 378 12.98 -7.88 22.09
CA VAL A 378 12.32 -7.51 20.85
C VAL A 378 13.33 -7.67 19.71
N THR A 379 13.00 -8.49 18.72
CA THR A 379 13.90 -8.78 17.60
C THR A 379 13.17 -8.76 16.25
N THR A 380 13.89 -8.37 15.20
CA THR A 380 13.41 -8.34 13.81
C THR A 380 14.58 -8.50 12.84
N PHE A 381 14.28 -8.91 11.60
CA PHE A 381 15.26 -9.01 10.51
C PHE A 381 15.57 -7.68 9.83
N ASN A 382 14.76 -6.63 10.02
CA ASN A 382 15.04 -5.31 9.44
C ASN A 382 15.71 -4.37 10.47
N LYS A 383 16.93 -3.91 10.14
CA LYS A 383 17.69 -2.95 10.96
C LYS A 383 16.98 -1.60 11.11
N SER A 384 16.34 -1.10 10.06
CA SER A 384 15.60 0.17 10.15
C SER A 384 14.33 0.06 11.01
N LEU A 385 13.65 -1.10 10.94
CA LEU A 385 12.44 -1.35 11.74
C LEU A 385 12.74 -1.42 13.24
N ILE A 386 13.90 -1.96 13.65
CA ILE A 386 14.20 -2.04 15.09
C ILE A 386 14.36 -0.65 15.73
N LYS A 387 14.96 0.29 14.99
CA LYS A 387 15.04 1.70 15.39
C LYS A 387 13.64 2.31 15.52
N GLN A 388 12.74 2.00 14.59
CA GLN A 388 11.36 2.49 14.60
C GLN A 388 10.53 1.88 15.74
N LEU A 389 10.59 0.56 15.95
CA LEU A 389 9.90 -0.13 17.06
C LEU A 389 10.31 0.44 18.43
N ARG A 390 11.61 0.72 18.61
CA ARG A 390 12.12 1.33 19.84
C ARG A 390 11.59 2.75 20.04
N ALA A 391 11.59 3.57 18.98
CA ALA A 391 11.04 4.92 19.02
C ALA A 391 9.54 4.90 19.37
N TRP A 392 8.76 4.07 18.67
CA TRP A 392 7.34 3.90 18.93
C TRP A 392 7.02 3.40 20.34
N LEU A 393 7.80 2.46 20.88
CA LEU A 393 7.59 2.00 22.24
C LEU A 393 7.96 3.08 23.27
N THR A 394 8.99 3.88 23.00
CA THR A 394 9.35 5.04 23.83
C THR A 394 8.19 6.03 23.88
N ASP A 395 7.62 6.41 22.73
CA ASP A 395 6.48 7.32 22.65
C ASP A 395 5.27 6.80 23.46
N LEU A 396 4.98 5.50 23.39
CA LEU A 396 3.88 4.87 24.13
C LEU A 396 4.15 4.87 25.64
N LEU A 397 5.38 4.58 26.08
CA LEU A 397 5.76 4.61 27.49
C LEU A 397 5.65 6.03 28.06
N GLU A 398 6.12 7.04 27.35
CA GLU A 398 6.02 8.44 27.74
C GLU A 398 4.56 8.91 27.80
N ALA A 399 3.73 8.51 26.83
CA ALA A 399 2.30 8.81 26.83
C ALA A 399 1.56 8.19 28.04
N LYS A 400 2.05 7.07 28.57
CA LYS A 400 1.56 6.43 29.81
C LYS A 400 2.17 7.03 31.08
N GLY A 401 2.94 8.12 30.97
CA GLY A 401 3.57 8.81 32.09
C GLY A 401 4.72 8.03 32.73
N LYS A 402 5.38 7.13 31.99
CA LYS A 402 6.48 6.30 32.50
C LYS A 402 7.83 6.92 32.17
N SER A 403 8.73 6.95 33.14
CA SER A 403 10.13 7.32 32.92
C SER A 403 10.85 6.21 32.16
N VAL A 404 11.65 6.60 31.16
CA VAL A 404 12.40 5.68 30.30
C VAL A 404 13.86 6.10 30.28
N ARG A 405 14.77 5.15 30.50
CA ARG A 405 16.20 5.32 30.25
C ARG A 405 16.58 4.54 29.00
N GLN A 406 17.36 5.18 28.13
CA GLN A 406 17.75 4.65 26.83
C GLN A 406 19.26 4.41 26.78
N GLN A 407 19.66 3.19 26.46
CA GLN A 407 21.04 2.84 26.14
C GLN A 407 21.13 2.28 24.72
N TYR A 408 22.06 2.81 23.92
CA TYR A 408 22.34 2.30 22.57
C TYR A 408 23.67 1.56 22.56
N ASN A 409 23.73 0.45 21.84
CA ASN A 409 24.99 -0.28 21.65
C ASN A 409 25.83 0.42 20.57
N LYS A 410 27.14 0.58 20.81
CA LYS A 410 28.05 1.12 19.79
C LYS A 410 28.11 0.17 18.59
N VAL A 411 27.63 0.63 17.45
CA VAL A 411 27.77 -0.07 16.16
C VAL A 411 29.11 0.34 15.53
N VAL A 412 29.72 -0.59 14.79
CA VAL A 412 30.92 -0.33 13.99
C VAL A 412 30.63 0.82 13.01
N ASN A 413 31.52 1.80 12.92
CA ASN A 413 31.39 3.04 12.12
C ASN A 413 30.43 4.12 12.65
N GLY A 414 29.97 4.04 13.91
CA GLY A 414 29.22 5.11 14.55
C GLY A 414 27.74 5.24 14.14
N VAL A 415 27.24 4.38 13.25
CA VAL A 415 25.85 4.40 12.79
C VAL A 415 24.97 3.53 13.69
N ASN A 416 24.15 4.16 14.53
CA ASN A 416 23.19 3.47 15.41
C ASN A 416 22.09 2.76 14.59
N ASP A 417 22.07 1.42 14.66
CA ASP A 417 21.10 0.56 13.99
C ASP A 417 19.82 0.31 14.81
N GLY A 418 19.65 1.00 15.94
CA GLY A 418 18.53 0.85 16.87
C GLY A 418 18.77 -0.18 17.98
N THR A 419 19.82 -1.00 17.88
CA THR A 419 20.15 -2.01 18.89
C THR A 419 20.51 -1.38 20.24
N GLY A 420 19.94 -1.90 21.31
CA GLY A 420 20.26 -1.51 22.68
C GLY A 420 19.13 -1.82 23.66
N ASP A 421 19.11 -1.12 24.79
CA ASP A 421 18.20 -1.40 25.89
C ASP A 421 17.35 -0.16 26.22
N LEU A 422 16.07 -0.40 26.52
CA LEU A 422 15.19 0.51 27.25
C LEU A 422 14.98 -0.02 28.66
N THR A 423 15.06 0.84 29.67
CA THR A 423 14.71 0.48 31.05
C THR A 423 13.61 1.39 31.58
N THR A 424 12.64 0.79 32.27
CA THR A 424 11.45 1.47 32.81
C THR A 424 10.88 0.71 34.02
N GLY A 425 9.72 1.12 34.53
CA GLY A 425 9.08 0.55 35.71
C GLY A 425 9.62 1.11 37.02
N ALA A 426 9.07 0.62 38.14
CA ALA A 426 9.54 1.00 39.47
C ALA A 426 11.04 0.70 39.61
N GLU A 427 11.82 1.68 40.07
CA GLU A 427 13.28 1.56 40.23
C GLU A 427 14.04 1.14 38.95
N PHE A 428 13.43 1.30 37.76
CA PHE A 428 13.97 0.82 36.48
C PHE A 428 14.20 -0.71 36.43
N SER A 429 13.37 -1.49 37.14
CA SER A 429 13.47 -2.94 37.23
C SER A 429 13.10 -3.72 35.96
N ILE A 430 12.54 -3.05 34.95
CA ILE A 430 12.12 -3.68 33.69
C ILE A 430 13.11 -3.32 32.60
N GLN A 431 13.66 -4.33 31.94
CA GLN A 431 14.58 -4.20 30.82
C GLN A 431 13.95 -4.73 29.53
N ILE A 432 13.89 -3.87 28.50
CA ILE A 432 13.42 -4.20 27.16
C ILE A 432 14.59 -4.06 26.21
N ARG A 433 15.10 -5.19 25.75
CA ARG A 433 16.25 -5.31 24.86
C ARG A 433 15.81 -5.38 23.41
N PHE A 434 16.30 -4.46 22.59
CA PHE A 434 16.11 -4.43 21.15
C PHE A 434 17.39 -4.93 20.49
N VAL A 435 17.33 -6.08 19.81
CA VAL A 435 18.48 -6.63 19.09
C VAL A 435 18.05 -7.11 17.71
N HIS A 436 18.77 -6.67 16.68
CA HIS A 436 18.57 -7.18 15.33
C HIS A 436 18.88 -8.69 15.27
N PHE A 437 18.10 -9.46 14.51
CA PHE A 437 18.16 -10.92 14.57
C PHE A 437 19.54 -11.50 14.21
N GLU A 438 20.31 -10.86 13.31
CA GLU A 438 21.69 -11.28 12.98
C GLU A 438 22.71 -11.00 14.10
N MET A 439 22.36 -10.11 15.03
CA MET A 439 23.22 -9.65 16.12
C MET A 439 22.94 -10.35 17.45
N LEU A 440 21.95 -11.27 17.50
CA LEU A 440 21.65 -12.07 18.69
C LEU A 440 22.89 -12.81 19.21
N GLY A 441 23.68 -13.43 18.34
CA GLY A 441 24.89 -14.13 18.75
C GLY A 441 25.89 -13.24 19.51
N LYS A 442 26.02 -11.98 19.10
CA LYS A 442 26.93 -11.01 19.74
C LYS A 442 26.36 -10.49 21.07
N TYR A 443 25.11 -10.03 21.08
CA TYR A 443 24.55 -9.29 22.23
C TYR A 443 23.82 -10.16 23.24
N VAL A 444 23.42 -11.38 22.86
CA VAL A 444 22.81 -12.37 23.76
C VAL A 444 23.81 -13.45 24.13
N GLY A 445 24.57 -13.96 23.15
CA GLY A 445 25.54 -15.05 23.35
C GLY A 445 26.97 -14.63 23.67
N SER A 446 27.27 -13.33 23.68
CA SER A 446 28.63 -12.81 23.82
C SER A 446 29.65 -13.40 22.84
N ILE A 447 29.21 -13.79 21.64
CA ILE A 447 30.08 -14.38 20.61
C ILE A 447 30.93 -13.29 19.98
N GLN A 448 32.25 -13.50 20.00
CA GLN A 448 33.21 -12.58 19.39
C GLN A 448 32.99 -12.48 17.88
N PHE A 449 32.82 -11.26 17.40
CA PHE A 449 32.59 -11.00 15.99
C PHE A 449 33.90 -11.10 15.20
N LYS A 450 33.97 -12.05 14.25
CA LYS A 450 35.07 -12.15 13.29
C LYS A 450 34.64 -11.59 11.94
N PRO A 451 35.46 -10.74 11.26
CA PRO A 451 35.13 -10.20 9.94
C PRO A 451 34.79 -11.30 8.94
N PHE A 452 33.74 -11.12 8.14
CA PHE A 452 33.29 -12.09 7.14
C PHE A 452 33.28 -11.44 5.76
N ASN A 453 33.77 -12.16 4.75
CA ASN A 453 33.79 -11.72 3.35
C ASN A 453 33.14 -12.78 2.46
N GLU A 454 32.02 -12.43 1.83
CA GLU A 454 31.25 -13.38 1.02
C GLU A 454 32.03 -13.92 -0.20
N ASN A 455 32.83 -13.08 -0.86
CA ASN A 455 33.62 -13.49 -2.02
C ASN A 455 34.67 -14.54 -1.66
N THR A 456 35.29 -14.41 -0.49
CA THR A 456 36.24 -15.42 0.03
C THR A 456 35.54 -16.78 0.21
N HIS A 457 34.31 -16.79 0.72
CA HIS A 457 33.54 -18.02 0.88
C HIS A 457 33.10 -18.62 -0.47
N ARG A 458 32.68 -17.79 -1.43
CA ARG A 458 32.33 -18.24 -2.78
C ARG A 458 33.53 -18.89 -3.48
N GLN A 459 34.70 -18.25 -3.45
CA GLN A 459 35.94 -18.79 -3.99
C GLN A 459 36.37 -20.10 -3.30
N ALA A 460 36.23 -20.19 -1.97
CA ALA A 460 36.52 -21.41 -1.24
C ALA A 460 35.58 -22.55 -1.66
N LEU A 461 34.29 -22.28 -1.83
CA LEU A 461 33.31 -23.26 -2.30
C LEU A 461 33.58 -23.71 -3.74
N GLU A 462 33.94 -22.81 -4.64
CA GLU A 462 34.37 -23.16 -6.01
C GLU A 462 35.55 -24.13 -5.98
N ARG A 463 36.56 -23.86 -5.16
CA ARG A 463 37.69 -24.77 -4.97
C ARG A 463 37.25 -26.13 -4.44
N PHE A 464 36.43 -26.17 -3.38
CA PHE A 464 35.98 -27.43 -2.78
C PHE A 464 35.05 -28.24 -3.69
N VAL A 465 34.29 -27.57 -4.56
CA VAL A 465 33.52 -28.22 -5.63
C VAL A 465 34.46 -28.95 -6.59
N LEU A 466 35.50 -28.27 -7.07
CA LEU A 466 36.47 -28.87 -8.00
C LEU A 466 37.21 -30.06 -7.37
N GLU A 467 37.65 -29.91 -6.12
CA GLU A 467 38.26 -31.01 -5.35
C GLU A 467 37.31 -32.20 -5.21
N THR A 468 36.05 -31.96 -4.83
CA THR A 468 35.04 -33.01 -4.64
C THR A 468 34.75 -33.74 -5.94
N LYS A 469 34.66 -33.02 -7.06
CA LYS A 469 34.47 -33.63 -8.38
C LYS A 469 35.64 -34.53 -8.75
N LYS A 470 36.87 -34.09 -8.52
CA LYS A 470 38.09 -34.87 -8.76
C LYS A 470 38.14 -36.12 -7.88
N GLU A 471 37.88 -35.99 -6.58
CA GLU A 471 37.91 -37.10 -5.62
C GLU A 471 36.87 -38.19 -5.91
N GLN A 472 35.70 -37.80 -6.42
CA GLN A 472 34.59 -38.73 -6.69
C GLN A 472 34.47 -39.14 -8.17
N GLY A 473 35.42 -38.75 -9.03
CA GLY A 473 35.40 -39.08 -10.46
C GLY A 473 34.19 -38.49 -11.20
N ILE A 474 33.71 -37.32 -10.79
CA ILE A 474 32.58 -36.61 -11.42
C ILE A 474 33.13 -35.72 -12.54
N ALA A 475 32.57 -35.84 -13.75
CA ALA A 475 32.95 -34.99 -14.88
C ALA A 475 32.75 -33.49 -14.58
N ALA A 476 33.56 -32.63 -15.19
CA ALA A 476 33.63 -31.20 -14.86
C ALA A 476 32.29 -30.46 -15.07
N ASP A 477 31.52 -30.84 -16.07
CA ASP A 477 30.21 -30.31 -16.45
C ASP A 477 29.03 -30.96 -15.72
N LYS A 478 29.27 -32.10 -15.05
CA LYS A 478 28.22 -32.87 -14.39
C LYS A 478 27.83 -32.27 -13.03
N TRP A 479 26.53 -32.20 -12.81
CA TRP A 479 25.89 -31.76 -11.55
C TRP A 479 26.18 -30.29 -11.16
N ASN A 480 26.46 -29.42 -12.14
CA ASN A 480 26.70 -27.99 -11.91
C ASN A 480 25.52 -27.28 -11.23
N GLU A 481 24.30 -27.79 -11.38
CA GLU A 481 23.10 -27.28 -10.74
C GLU A 481 23.06 -27.49 -9.21
N ILE A 482 23.83 -28.44 -8.67
CA ILE A 482 23.95 -28.71 -7.21
C ILE A 482 25.36 -28.51 -6.66
N LEU A 483 26.37 -28.49 -7.51
CA LEU A 483 27.77 -28.26 -7.15
C LEU A 483 28.21 -26.89 -7.64
N ASN A 484 27.60 -25.85 -7.08
CA ASN A 484 27.97 -24.45 -7.26
C ASN A 484 27.84 -23.71 -5.91
N PRO A 485 28.51 -22.57 -5.72
CA PRO A 485 28.48 -21.84 -4.46
C PRO A 485 27.07 -21.46 -3.98
N ASP A 486 26.19 -21.03 -4.88
CA ASP A 486 24.83 -20.57 -4.51
C ASP A 486 24.00 -21.71 -3.90
N PHE A 487 23.94 -22.86 -4.58
CA PHE A 487 23.24 -24.03 -4.07
C PHE A 487 23.83 -24.53 -2.75
N LEU A 488 25.16 -24.53 -2.61
CA LEU A 488 25.82 -25.01 -1.40
C LEU A 488 25.58 -24.07 -0.21
N LEU A 489 25.61 -22.75 -0.42
CA LEU A 489 25.27 -21.78 0.64
C LEU A 489 23.81 -21.90 1.06
N GLU A 490 22.90 -22.10 0.11
CA GLU A 490 21.49 -22.35 0.41
C GLU A 490 21.30 -23.68 1.17
N GLU A 491 21.96 -24.77 0.76
CA GLU A 491 21.89 -26.06 1.46
C GLU A 491 22.46 -25.94 2.88
N TYR A 492 23.54 -25.18 3.05
CA TYR A 492 24.10 -24.88 4.36
C TYR A 492 23.08 -24.13 5.23
N HIS A 493 22.40 -23.12 4.68
CA HIS A 493 21.41 -22.33 5.39
C HIS A 493 20.16 -23.14 5.74
N ARG A 494 19.49 -23.74 4.75
CA ARG A 494 18.17 -24.37 4.93
C ARG A 494 18.26 -25.74 5.59
N VAL A 495 19.27 -26.55 5.24
CA VAL A 495 19.34 -27.96 5.68
C VAL A 495 20.34 -28.15 6.82
N ILE A 496 21.59 -27.71 6.64
CA ILE A 496 22.62 -27.92 7.67
C ILE A 496 22.28 -27.15 8.95
N TYR A 497 22.07 -25.84 8.83
CA TYR A 497 21.60 -24.99 9.91
C TYR A 497 20.10 -25.18 10.12
N GLY A 498 19.27 -24.85 9.12
CA GLY A 498 17.83 -24.66 9.29
C GLY A 498 17.05 -25.88 9.81
N LEU A 499 17.45 -27.10 9.44
CA LEU A 499 16.86 -28.36 9.93
C LEU A 499 17.68 -29.04 11.04
N GLN A 500 18.72 -28.38 11.57
CA GLN A 500 19.69 -28.98 12.50
C GLN A 500 20.27 -30.31 11.99
N CYS A 501 20.52 -30.44 10.68
CA CYS A 501 21.16 -31.64 10.15
C CYS A 501 22.60 -31.78 10.66
N LYS A 502 23.28 -30.67 11.00
CA LYS A 502 24.64 -30.58 11.57
C LYS A 502 25.68 -31.44 10.83
N LEU A 503 26.68 -30.82 10.21
CA LEU A 503 27.75 -31.56 9.49
C LEU A 503 28.45 -32.63 10.34
N VAL A 504 28.51 -32.45 11.66
CA VAL A 504 29.15 -33.36 12.62
C VAL A 504 28.38 -34.68 12.79
N LEU A 505 27.09 -34.73 12.44
CA LEU A 505 26.27 -35.96 12.52
C LEU A 505 26.53 -36.94 11.36
N GLY A 506 27.39 -36.57 10.40
CA GLY A 506 27.84 -37.45 9.34
C GLY A 506 26.93 -37.52 8.12
N GLU A 507 27.41 -38.24 7.10
CA GLU A 507 26.74 -38.35 5.79
C GLU A 507 25.36 -39.02 5.90
N ASP A 508 25.25 -40.08 6.71
CA ASP A 508 24.01 -40.86 6.84
C ASP A 508 22.83 -40.00 7.33
N ASN A 509 23.09 -39.10 8.28
CA ASN A 509 22.06 -38.17 8.75
C ASN A 509 21.61 -37.22 7.63
N TYR A 510 22.55 -36.71 6.83
CA TYR A 510 22.27 -35.85 5.69
C TYR A 510 21.57 -36.57 4.53
N GLN A 511 21.85 -37.85 4.33
CA GLN A 511 21.10 -38.72 3.42
C GLN A 511 19.67 -38.95 3.93
N GLY A 512 19.50 -39.09 5.25
CA GLY A 512 18.22 -39.34 5.90
C GLY A 512 17.25 -38.15 5.89
N VAL A 513 17.76 -36.92 6.02
CA VAL A 513 16.93 -35.72 6.28
C VAL A 513 15.86 -35.47 5.22
N GLU A 514 14.62 -35.31 5.69
CA GLU A 514 13.47 -34.91 4.87
C GLU A 514 13.54 -33.41 4.54
N ARG A 515 13.37 -33.07 3.26
CA ARG A 515 13.43 -31.70 2.76
C ARG A 515 12.03 -31.24 2.33
N LYS A 516 11.10 -31.18 3.28
CA LYS A 516 9.71 -30.77 2.99
C LYS A 516 9.68 -29.35 2.42
N GLY A 517 8.91 -29.14 1.36
CA GLY A 517 8.70 -27.82 0.74
C GLY A 517 9.82 -27.31 -0.16
N ARG A 518 10.93 -28.04 -0.33
CA ARG A 518 11.96 -27.68 -1.32
C ARG A 518 11.46 -28.03 -2.73
N GLY A 519 11.52 -27.07 -3.64
CA GLY A 519 11.02 -27.19 -5.03
C GLY A 519 11.50 -28.47 -5.74
N ARG A 520 10.69 -28.97 -6.68
CA ARG A 520 11.00 -30.19 -7.45
C ARG A 520 12.03 -29.99 -8.56
N ARG A 521 12.46 -28.75 -8.80
CA ARG A 521 13.25 -28.38 -9.99
C ARG A 521 14.64 -28.99 -9.98
N ILE A 522 15.30 -29.04 -8.83
CA ILE A 522 16.60 -29.68 -8.67
C ILE A 522 16.44 -30.95 -7.83
N SER A 523 16.43 -32.10 -8.50
CA SER A 523 16.36 -33.39 -7.82
C SER A 523 17.64 -33.66 -7.03
N LEU A 524 17.54 -33.63 -5.70
CA LEU A 524 18.59 -34.04 -4.76
C LEU A 524 18.13 -35.29 -3.99
N ASN A 525 17.93 -36.38 -4.73
CA ASN A 525 17.57 -37.70 -4.19
C ASN A 525 18.69 -38.31 -3.34
N ARG A 526 18.31 -39.26 -2.47
CA ARG A 526 19.27 -40.08 -1.72
C ARG A 526 20.26 -40.76 -2.65
N GLY A 527 21.52 -40.85 -2.24
CA GLY A 527 22.59 -41.49 -3.01
C GLY A 527 23.71 -40.53 -3.45
N PRO A 528 24.31 -40.71 -4.65
CA PRO A 528 25.56 -40.06 -5.04
C PRO A 528 25.52 -38.53 -5.07
N ARG A 529 24.39 -37.93 -5.47
CA ARG A 529 24.25 -36.47 -5.53
C ARG A 529 24.33 -35.82 -4.14
N ARG A 530 23.61 -36.38 -3.16
CA ARG A 530 23.71 -35.94 -1.74
C ARG A 530 25.11 -36.16 -1.19
N LYS A 531 25.75 -37.28 -1.51
CA LYS A 531 27.13 -37.57 -1.09
C LYS A 531 28.12 -36.51 -1.58
N ALA A 532 28.02 -36.12 -2.85
CA ALA A 532 28.87 -35.08 -3.42
C ALA A 532 28.65 -33.72 -2.72
N VAL A 533 27.39 -33.30 -2.56
CA VAL A 533 27.05 -32.06 -1.85
C VAL A 533 27.55 -32.08 -0.40
N PHE A 534 27.31 -33.17 0.33
CA PHE A 534 27.78 -33.33 1.71
C PHE A 534 29.30 -33.24 1.80
N THR A 535 30.02 -33.88 0.88
CA THR A 535 31.49 -33.85 0.84
C THR A 535 32.02 -32.43 0.67
N ALA A 536 31.45 -31.67 -0.27
CA ALA A 536 31.81 -30.27 -0.48
C ALA A 536 31.49 -29.41 0.75
N LEU A 537 30.30 -29.55 1.33
CA LEU A 537 29.89 -28.82 2.54
C LEU A 537 30.72 -29.19 3.77
N HIS A 538 31.13 -30.44 3.90
CA HIS A 538 31.95 -30.92 5.00
C HIS A 538 33.37 -30.36 4.92
N LYS A 539 33.97 -30.32 3.71
CA LYS A 539 35.25 -29.61 3.46
C LYS A 539 35.13 -28.12 3.81
N TYR A 540 34.05 -27.48 3.34
CA TYR A 540 33.76 -26.09 3.64
C TYR A 540 33.60 -25.81 5.14
N GLY A 541 32.85 -26.65 5.86
CA GLY A 541 32.68 -26.54 7.31
C GLY A 541 33.99 -26.70 8.09
N LYS A 542 34.84 -27.65 7.70
CA LYS A 542 36.18 -27.83 8.28
C LYS A 542 37.05 -26.60 8.06
N TRP A 543 37.04 -26.05 6.84
CA TRP A 543 37.78 -24.84 6.53
C TRP A 543 37.30 -23.64 7.35
N MET A 544 35.98 -23.42 7.46
CA MET A 544 35.43 -22.34 8.30
C MET A 544 35.83 -22.44 9.77
N HIS A 545 36.08 -23.65 10.27
CA HIS A 545 36.52 -23.87 11.64
C HIS A 545 38.03 -23.67 11.81
N ALA A 546 38.84 -24.14 10.85
CA ALA A 546 40.29 -24.19 10.96
C ALA A 546 40.98 -22.89 10.51
N ASP A 547 40.43 -22.19 9.53
CA ASP A 547 41.06 -21.02 8.93
C ASP A 547 40.60 -19.72 9.62
N PRO A 548 41.50 -18.97 10.27
CA PRO A 548 41.15 -17.70 10.89
C PRO A 548 40.61 -16.65 9.90
N GLN A 549 40.99 -16.73 8.62
CA GLN A 549 40.55 -15.81 7.57
C GLN A 549 39.13 -16.08 7.07
N ALA A 550 38.57 -17.26 7.34
CA ALA A 550 37.17 -17.55 7.00
C ALA A 550 36.22 -16.62 7.76
N GLY A 551 36.58 -16.21 8.99
CA GLY A 551 35.71 -15.38 9.78
C GLY A 551 34.39 -16.06 10.14
N GLN A 552 33.32 -15.28 10.34
CA GLN A 552 32.03 -15.83 10.77
C GLN A 552 30.86 -15.11 10.11
N SER A 553 30.11 -15.84 9.28
CA SER A 553 28.82 -15.40 8.75
C SER A 553 27.79 -15.22 9.87
N TYR A 554 26.67 -14.55 9.57
CA TYR A 554 25.56 -14.42 10.52
C TYR A 554 24.98 -15.79 10.90
N LEU A 555 24.88 -16.73 9.94
CA LEU A 555 24.43 -18.10 10.19
C LEU A 555 25.37 -18.86 11.11
N ALA A 556 26.68 -18.75 10.90
CA ALA A 556 27.67 -19.39 11.76
C ALA A 556 27.53 -18.89 13.22
N ARG A 557 27.35 -17.57 13.41
CA ARG A 557 27.12 -16.98 14.73
C ARG A 557 25.82 -17.45 15.37
N ARG A 558 24.74 -17.60 14.60
CA ARG A 558 23.49 -18.18 15.11
C ARG A 558 23.66 -19.63 15.53
N GLN A 559 24.37 -20.45 14.76
CA GLN A 559 24.67 -21.83 15.13
C GLN A 559 25.52 -21.91 16.41
N MET A 560 26.50 -21.01 16.57
CA MET A 560 27.28 -20.93 17.81
C MET A 560 26.40 -20.56 19.02
N LEU A 561 25.50 -19.57 18.88
CA LEU A 561 24.56 -19.22 19.95
C LEU A 561 23.65 -20.38 20.31
N PHE A 562 23.13 -21.07 19.28
CA PHE A 562 22.32 -22.27 19.45
C PHE A 562 23.07 -23.33 20.27
N ASN A 563 24.35 -23.59 19.97
CA ASN A 563 25.16 -24.56 20.68
C ASN A 563 25.42 -24.16 22.15
N GLU A 564 25.62 -22.87 22.43
CA GLU A 564 25.81 -22.37 23.81
C GLU A 564 24.53 -22.51 24.67
N LEU A 565 23.36 -22.26 24.07
CA LEU A 565 22.06 -22.51 24.70
C LEU A 565 21.78 -24.01 24.87
N GLU A 566 22.09 -24.83 23.85
CA GLU A 566 21.85 -26.28 23.87
C GLU A 566 22.71 -26.98 24.92
N SER A 567 23.96 -26.54 25.07
CA SER A 567 24.86 -27.03 26.11
C SER A 567 24.57 -26.46 27.52
N ARG A 568 23.55 -25.60 27.66
CA ARG A 568 23.16 -24.91 28.90
C ARG A 568 24.27 -24.06 29.54
N ARG A 569 25.30 -23.68 28.78
CA ARG A 569 26.32 -22.72 29.22
C ARG A 569 25.76 -21.30 29.32
N LEU A 570 24.75 -21.00 28.51
CA LEU A 570 23.96 -19.79 28.58
C LEU A 570 22.54 -20.13 29.10
N PRO A 571 22.14 -19.68 30.30
CA PRO A 571 20.77 -19.87 30.79
C PRO A 571 19.79 -19.00 29.99
N ALA A 572 18.52 -19.40 29.94
CA ALA A 572 17.47 -18.66 29.25
C ALA A 572 17.30 -17.24 29.84
N PRO A 573 17.65 -16.16 29.11
CA PRO A 573 17.78 -14.84 29.73
C PRO A 573 16.47 -14.05 29.80
N PHE A 574 15.46 -14.39 28.99
CA PHE A 574 14.28 -13.56 28.80
C PHE A 574 12.99 -14.16 29.37
N ASP A 575 12.17 -13.30 29.94
CA ASP A 575 10.81 -13.61 30.37
C ASP A 575 9.83 -13.58 29.20
N TYR A 576 10.03 -12.68 28.24
CA TYR A 576 9.24 -12.57 27.00
C TYR A 576 10.14 -12.36 25.79
N VAL A 577 9.75 -12.93 24.65
CA VAL A 577 10.42 -12.74 23.35
C VAL A 577 9.37 -12.36 22.32
N PHE A 578 9.51 -11.17 21.76
CA PHE A 578 8.72 -10.65 20.65
C PHE A 578 9.56 -10.66 19.38
N VAL A 579 9.04 -11.32 18.36
CA VAL A 579 9.70 -11.44 17.05
C VAL A 579 8.79 -10.83 15.99
N ASP A 580 9.31 -9.84 15.27
CA ASP A 580 8.67 -9.29 14.09
C ASP A 580 9.42 -9.74 12.83
N GLU A 581 8.72 -9.80 11.69
CA GLU A 581 9.23 -10.32 10.41
C GLU A 581 9.69 -11.79 10.48
N PHE A 582 8.92 -12.70 11.12
CA PHE A 582 9.32 -14.11 11.30
C PHE A 582 9.40 -14.92 9.99
N GLN A 583 8.88 -14.41 8.87
CA GLN A 583 8.60 -15.22 7.70
C GLN A 583 9.81 -15.83 6.99
N ASP A 584 11.02 -15.39 7.31
CA ASP A 584 12.26 -15.99 6.81
C ASP A 584 12.99 -16.82 7.87
N CYS A 585 12.34 -17.11 9.01
CA CYS A 585 12.89 -17.98 10.04
C CYS A 585 12.87 -19.45 9.60
N THR A 586 14.01 -20.10 9.75
CA THR A 586 14.11 -21.56 9.64
C THR A 586 13.55 -22.24 10.90
N PRO A 587 13.24 -23.55 10.86
CA PRO A 587 12.83 -24.30 12.05
C PRO A 587 13.81 -24.17 13.23
N THR A 588 15.10 -24.05 12.93
CA THR A 588 16.15 -23.81 13.93
C THR A 588 16.03 -22.44 14.59
N ASP A 589 15.70 -21.40 13.82
CA ASP A 589 15.53 -20.05 14.37
C ASP A 589 14.38 -20.02 15.39
N TYR A 590 13.27 -20.72 15.14
CA TYR A 590 12.19 -20.86 16.12
C TYR A 590 12.61 -21.60 17.38
N LYS A 591 13.38 -22.69 17.23
CA LYS A 591 13.93 -23.43 18.38
C LYS A 591 14.89 -22.54 19.19
N LEU A 592 15.73 -21.78 18.51
CA LEU A 592 16.63 -20.80 19.12
C LEU A 592 15.87 -19.76 19.95
N MET A 593 14.77 -19.21 19.42
CA MET A 593 13.91 -18.27 20.15
C MET A 593 13.30 -18.90 21.41
N GLY A 594 12.80 -20.14 21.31
CA GLY A 594 12.26 -20.89 22.45
C GLY A 594 13.32 -21.15 23.54
N MET A 595 14.55 -21.46 23.15
CA MET A 595 15.65 -21.71 24.10
C MET A 595 16.11 -20.44 24.85
N MET A 596 15.83 -19.25 24.32
CA MET A 596 16.09 -17.99 25.01
C MET A 596 15.00 -17.60 26.04
N LEU A 597 13.88 -18.32 26.07
CA LEU A 597 12.76 -18.06 26.97
C LEU A 597 12.82 -18.91 28.24
N LYS A 598 12.60 -18.28 29.40
CA LYS A 598 12.37 -19.00 30.66
C LYS A 598 11.07 -19.82 30.63
N ASN A 599 10.06 -19.31 29.91
CA ASN A 599 8.81 -20.00 29.62
C ASN A 599 8.49 -19.84 28.13
N VAL A 600 8.47 -20.96 27.40
CA VAL A 600 8.21 -21.00 25.94
C VAL A 600 6.84 -20.46 25.54
N ASP A 601 5.87 -20.41 26.47
CA ASP A 601 4.53 -19.85 26.23
C ASP A 601 4.53 -18.33 26.12
N ARG A 602 5.65 -17.66 26.48
CA ARG A 602 5.80 -16.20 26.39
C ARG A 602 6.47 -15.75 25.09
N LEU A 603 6.34 -16.58 24.05
CA LEU A 603 6.76 -16.27 22.68
C LEU A 603 5.62 -15.57 21.92
N VAL A 604 5.91 -14.41 21.35
CA VAL A 604 5.02 -13.68 20.44
C VAL A 604 5.69 -13.55 19.08
N LEU A 605 5.04 -14.07 18.05
CA LEU A 605 5.52 -14.02 16.67
C LEU A 605 4.61 -13.13 15.82
N ALA A 606 5.18 -12.21 15.06
CA ALA A 606 4.47 -11.39 14.08
C ALA A 606 5.16 -11.46 12.70
N GLY A 607 4.39 -11.70 11.63
CA GLY A 607 4.93 -11.95 10.30
C GLY A 607 3.91 -12.51 9.33
N ASP A 608 4.31 -12.74 8.08
CA ASP A 608 3.45 -13.30 7.03
C ASP A 608 4.26 -14.17 6.07
N LEU A 609 3.96 -15.47 6.02
CA LEU A 609 4.68 -16.40 5.15
C LEU A 609 4.47 -16.09 3.66
N ALA A 610 3.47 -15.31 3.27
CA ALA A 610 3.34 -14.86 1.88
C ALA A 610 4.54 -13.98 1.44
N GLN A 611 5.28 -13.41 2.41
CA GLN A 611 6.47 -12.58 2.19
C GLN A 611 7.80 -13.35 2.40
N ALA A 612 7.75 -14.68 2.51
CA ALA A 612 8.90 -15.54 2.81
C ALA A 612 9.80 -15.74 1.57
N VAL A 613 10.71 -14.81 1.29
CA VAL A 613 11.60 -14.91 0.11
C VAL A 613 12.74 -15.92 0.28
N HIS A 614 13.16 -16.24 1.50
CA HIS A 614 14.27 -17.17 1.75
C HIS A 614 13.88 -18.61 1.99
N ILE A 615 12.61 -18.90 2.28
CA ILE A 615 12.12 -20.26 2.53
C ILE A 615 10.88 -20.58 1.70
N GLY A 616 10.19 -19.57 1.16
CA GLY A 616 9.02 -19.72 0.31
C GLY A 616 7.96 -20.63 0.93
N GLN A 617 7.43 -21.51 0.08
CA GLN A 617 6.42 -22.51 0.44
C GLN A 617 6.87 -23.49 1.53
N SER A 618 8.18 -23.64 1.78
CA SER A 618 8.70 -24.51 2.86
C SER A 618 8.59 -23.90 4.25
N GLY A 619 8.23 -22.62 4.34
CA GLY A 619 8.00 -21.93 5.60
C GLY A 619 6.95 -22.64 6.45
N SER A 620 7.29 -22.89 7.70
CA SER A 620 6.37 -23.42 8.70
C SER A 620 6.84 -22.99 10.09
N ILE A 621 5.90 -22.83 11.01
CA ILE A 621 6.22 -22.47 12.40
C ILE A 621 6.18 -23.75 13.25
N PRO A 622 7.32 -24.40 13.54
CA PRO A 622 7.34 -25.57 14.42
C PRO A 622 6.83 -25.19 15.81
N ARG A 623 6.17 -26.13 16.47
CA ARG A 623 5.72 -25.99 17.86
C ARG A 623 6.66 -26.74 18.78
N ASP A 624 7.13 -26.09 19.83
CA ASP A 624 7.88 -26.76 20.89
C ASP A 624 6.95 -27.71 21.66
N LYS A 625 7.44 -28.89 22.06
CA LYS A 625 6.63 -29.88 22.78
C LYS A 625 6.17 -29.37 24.15
N ALA A 626 6.96 -28.52 24.80
CA ALA A 626 6.62 -27.91 26.08
C ALA A 626 5.67 -26.71 25.94
N MET A 627 5.43 -26.24 24.71
CA MET A 627 4.60 -25.08 24.44
C MET A 627 3.11 -25.45 24.49
N ALA A 628 2.31 -24.64 25.19
CA ALA A 628 0.87 -24.69 25.20
C ALA A 628 0.27 -24.48 23.79
N ARG A 629 -1.06 -24.57 23.68
CA ARG A 629 -1.74 -24.30 22.43
C ARG A 629 -1.53 -22.83 22.04
N ARG A 630 -1.11 -22.59 20.80
CA ARG A 630 -0.90 -21.25 20.25
C ARG A 630 -2.24 -20.57 19.96
N VAL A 631 -2.30 -19.27 20.23
CA VAL A 631 -3.39 -18.39 19.80
C VAL A 631 -3.00 -17.73 18.49
N TYR A 632 -3.91 -17.74 17.52
CA TYR A 632 -3.67 -17.15 16.20
C TYR A 632 -4.55 -15.92 16.03
N TYR A 633 -3.92 -14.83 15.61
CA TYR A 633 -4.55 -13.57 15.31
C TYR A 633 -4.29 -13.19 13.86
N ARG A 634 -5.35 -13.20 13.04
CA ARG A 634 -5.27 -12.78 11.65
C ARG A 634 -5.75 -11.34 11.52
N LEU A 635 -4.85 -10.45 11.14
CA LEU A 635 -5.13 -9.07 10.80
C LEU A 635 -5.53 -9.00 9.32
N ASN A 636 -6.55 -8.19 9.02
CA ASN A 636 -7.07 -7.99 7.67
C ASN A 636 -6.83 -6.56 7.19
N GLY A 637 -6.78 -6.38 5.87
CA GLY A 637 -6.61 -5.08 5.22
C GLY A 637 -5.16 -4.59 5.20
N SER A 638 -4.72 -4.08 4.05
CA SER A 638 -3.49 -3.29 3.96
C SER A 638 -3.80 -1.82 4.18
N TYR A 639 -3.33 -1.23 5.27
CA TYR A 639 -3.50 0.21 5.55
C TYR A 639 -2.48 1.08 4.81
N ARG A 640 -1.62 0.45 4.01
CA ARG A 640 -0.39 1.07 3.50
C ARG A 640 -0.17 0.84 2.01
N LEU A 641 -0.56 -0.32 1.47
CA LEU A 641 -0.55 -0.55 0.03
C LEU A 641 -1.82 0.06 -0.60
N PRO A 642 -1.71 0.83 -1.70
CA PRO A 642 -2.88 1.38 -2.36
C PRO A 642 -3.92 0.32 -2.73
N PHE A 643 -5.18 0.69 -2.59
CA PHE A 643 -6.33 -0.19 -2.87
C PHE A 643 -6.24 -0.82 -4.27
N ARG A 644 -5.92 -0.01 -5.29
CA ARG A 644 -5.83 -0.47 -6.68
C ARG A 644 -4.72 -1.48 -6.94
N ILE A 645 -3.63 -1.41 -6.19
CA ILE A 645 -2.54 -2.39 -6.30
C ILE A 645 -2.95 -3.70 -5.63
N CYS A 646 -3.60 -3.63 -4.45
CA CYS A 646 -4.14 -4.81 -3.78
C CYS A 646 -5.08 -5.61 -4.71
N GLU A 647 -5.98 -4.93 -5.41
CA GLU A 647 -6.89 -5.56 -6.38
C GLU A 647 -6.15 -6.28 -7.51
N ALA A 648 -5.11 -5.64 -8.05
CA ALA A 648 -4.35 -6.17 -9.18
C ALA A 648 -3.54 -7.42 -8.82
N ILE A 649 -3.00 -7.48 -7.59
CA ILE A 649 -2.13 -8.59 -7.13
C ILE A 649 -2.85 -9.63 -6.29
N TYR A 650 -4.16 -9.48 -6.06
CA TYR A 650 -4.96 -10.45 -5.29
C TYR A 650 -4.79 -11.90 -5.79
N PRO A 651 -4.90 -12.22 -7.10
CA PRO A 651 -4.77 -13.60 -7.55
C PRO A 651 -3.36 -14.18 -7.35
N LEU A 652 -2.32 -13.33 -7.41
CA LEU A 652 -0.96 -13.73 -7.03
C LEU A 652 -0.87 -14.12 -5.55
N SER A 653 -1.47 -13.32 -4.67
CA SER A 653 -1.50 -13.58 -3.23
C SER A 653 -2.29 -14.85 -2.89
N GLU A 654 -3.44 -15.06 -3.54
CA GLU A 654 -4.25 -16.28 -3.44
C GLU A 654 -3.46 -17.51 -3.89
N ALA A 655 -2.73 -17.42 -5.02
CA ALA A 655 -1.89 -18.51 -5.50
C ALA A 655 -0.74 -18.87 -4.54
N ILE A 656 -0.21 -17.90 -3.79
CA ILE A 656 0.80 -18.13 -2.73
C ILE A 656 0.13 -18.84 -1.55
N ALA A 657 -0.99 -18.31 -1.04
CA ALA A 657 -1.73 -18.90 0.07
C ALA A 657 -2.16 -20.36 -0.22
N ALA A 658 -2.64 -20.63 -1.44
CA ALA A 658 -3.06 -21.97 -1.85
C ALA A 658 -1.91 -23.00 -1.87
N SER A 659 -0.68 -22.55 -2.19
CA SER A 659 0.51 -23.39 -2.33
C SER A 659 1.38 -23.48 -1.07
N SER A 660 1.11 -22.66 -0.05
CA SER A 660 1.84 -22.69 1.22
C SER A 660 1.58 -23.96 2.04
N LEU A 661 2.61 -24.47 2.71
CA LEU A 661 2.50 -25.58 3.66
C LEU A 661 1.72 -25.18 4.93
N ASP A 662 1.76 -23.89 5.32
CA ASP A 662 1.15 -23.39 6.55
C ASP A 662 0.17 -22.24 6.22
N ARG A 663 -1.05 -22.65 5.83
CA ARG A 663 -2.12 -21.73 5.39
C ARG A 663 -2.64 -20.82 6.49
N GLU A 664 -2.52 -21.21 7.77
CA GLU A 664 -2.99 -20.39 8.90
C GLU A 664 -2.14 -19.12 9.08
N VAL A 665 -0.90 -19.13 8.59
CA VAL A 665 0.08 -18.04 8.74
C VAL A 665 0.48 -17.40 7.41
N THR A 666 -0.20 -17.79 6.32
CA THR A 666 -0.03 -17.21 4.99
C THR A 666 -1.29 -16.42 4.66
N ALA A 667 -1.22 -15.10 4.73
CA ALA A 667 -2.38 -14.25 4.54
C ALA A 667 -2.55 -13.84 3.08
N GLU A 668 -3.79 -13.92 2.60
CA GLU A 668 -4.19 -13.26 1.36
C GLU A 668 -4.26 -11.75 1.57
N ILE A 669 -3.82 -11.00 0.57
CA ILE A 669 -3.94 -9.56 0.58
C ILE A 669 -5.41 -9.18 0.43
N THR A 670 -5.90 -8.30 1.31
CA THR A 670 -7.26 -7.80 1.27
C THR A 670 -7.23 -6.29 1.04
N PRO A 671 -7.88 -5.78 -0.03
CA PRO A 671 -7.94 -4.36 -0.30
C PRO A 671 -8.64 -3.61 0.85
N TYR A 672 -8.06 -2.51 1.32
CA TYR A 672 -8.69 -1.64 2.31
C TYR A 672 -8.92 -0.26 1.70
N LYS A 673 -10.19 0.22 1.66
CA LYS A 673 -10.52 1.50 1.00
C LYS A 673 -10.04 2.75 1.78
N GLY A 674 -9.58 2.59 3.02
CA GLY A 674 -8.85 3.62 3.76
C GLY A 674 -7.33 3.63 3.51
N ALA A 675 -6.84 2.79 2.59
CA ALA A 675 -5.45 2.79 2.14
C ALA A 675 -5.07 4.14 1.48
N PRO A 676 -3.78 4.47 1.40
CA PRO A 676 -3.32 5.67 0.71
C PRO A 676 -3.78 5.69 -0.76
N PRO A 677 -3.94 6.90 -1.34
CA PRO A 677 -4.23 7.05 -2.75
C PRO A 677 -3.11 6.44 -3.59
N GLY A 678 -3.47 5.78 -4.69
CA GLY A 678 -2.51 5.19 -5.62
C GLY A 678 -3.19 4.67 -6.89
N ALA A 679 -2.39 4.48 -7.92
CA ALA A 679 -2.87 4.04 -9.23
C ALA A 679 -2.84 2.51 -9.36
N ARG A 680 -3.65 1.96 -10.28
CA ARG A 680 -3.45 0.59 -10.80
C ARG A 680 -2.00 0.40 -11.25
N PRO A 681 -1.42 -0.81 -11.10
CA PRO A 681 -0.07 -1.08 -11.60
C PRO A 681 0.04 -0.77 -13.10
N ILE A 682 1.13 -0.10 -13.47
CA ILE A 682 1.38 0.31 -14.85
C ILE A 682 2.31 -0.70 -15.51
N ILE A 683 1.86 -1.33 -16.58
CA ILE A 683 2.67 -2.19 -17.42
C ILE A 683 3.37 -1.34 -18.47
N VAL A 684 4.69 -1.42 -18.52
CA VAL A 684 5.52 -0.70 -19.49
C VAL A 684 6.39 -1.70 -20.25
N GLY A 685 6.30 -1.67 -21.57
CA GLY A 685 7.07 -2.52 -22.47
C GLY A 685 8.06 -1.73 -23.31
N GLY A 686 9.26 -2.27 -23.52
CA GLY A 686 10.27 -1.66 -24.39
C GLY A 686 11.24 -2.69 -24.98
N ALA A 687 11.87 -2.36 -26.10
CA ALA A 687 12.85 -3.24 -26.75
C ALA A 687 14.18 -3.31 -25.98
N ASN A 688 14.55 -2.22 -25.30
CA ASN A 688 15.81 -2.07 -24.57
C ASN A 688 15.65 -1.11 -23.37
N ASP A 689 16.71 -1.00 -22.55
CA ASP A 689 16.75 -0.16 -21.35
C ASP A 689 16.47 1.31 -21.63
N THR A 690 16.95 1.83 -22.76
CA THR A 690 16.76 3.24 -23.15
C THR A 690 15.27 3.54 -23.37
N GLU A 691 14.58 2.68 -24.10
CA GLU A 691 13.15 2.83 -24.36
C GLU A 691 12.33 2.66 -23.08
N LEU A 692 12.64 1.66 -22.26
CA LEU A 692 12.00 1.47 -20.95
C LEU A 692 12.21 2.68 -20.05
N ALA A 693 13.44 3.20 -19.96
CA ALA A 693 13.76 4.39 -19.18
C ALA A 693 12.94 5.60 -19.65
N GLN A 694 12.88 5.87 -20.96
CA GLN A 694 12.08 6.97 -21.52
C GLN A 694 10.60 6.88 -21.10
N LYS A 695 10.01 5.69 -21.17
CA LYS A 695 8.61 5.48 -20.77
C LYS A 695 8.42 5.61 -19.25
N ILE A 696 9.31 5.07 -18.44
CA ILE A 696 9.27 5.22 -16.96
C ILE A 696 9.40 6.70 -16.56
N ILE A 697 10.25 7.46 -17.24
CA ILE A 697 10.39 8.90 -17.03
C ILE A 697 9.09 9.64 -17.39
N ALA A 698 8.47 9.27 -18.52
CA ALA A 698 7.18 9.83 -18.94
C ALA A 698 6.04 9.46 -17.97
N ILE A 699 6.02 8.24 -17.45
CA ILE A 699 5.10 7.79 -16.39
C ILE A 699 5.31 8.66 -15.15
N ARG A 700 6.56 8.79 -14.68
CA ARG A 700 6.88 9.62 -13.51
C ARG A 700 6.40 11.06 -13.69
N ALA A 701 6.64 11.66 -14.87
CA ALA A 701 6.20 13.02 -15.16
C ALA A 701 4.67 13.16 -15.16
N ALA A 702 3.96 12.22 -15.79
CA ALA A 702 2.49 12.24 -15.86
C ALA A 702 1.84 12.00 -14.50
N TYR A 703 2.47 11.22 -13.62
CA TYR A 703 1.94 10.85 -12.30
C TYR A 703 2.53 11.67 -11.15
N LEU A 704 3.25 12.78 -11.41
CA LEU A 704 3.70 13.71 -10.35
C LEU A 704 2.61 14.15 -9.35
N PRO A 705 1.32 14.27 -9.70
CA PRO A 705 0.27 14.54 -8.72
C PRO A 705 0.15 13.50 -7.60
N PHE A 706 0.76 12.32 -7.76
CA PHE A 706 0.89 11.27 -6.75
C PHE A 706 2.14 11.44 -5.84
N ASP A 707 2.80 12.61 -5.85
CA ASP A 707 3.99 12.93 -5.05
C ASP A 707 5.12 11.90 -5.14
N ILE A 708 5.38 11.46 -6.37
CA ILE A 708 6.43 10.50 -6.68
C ILE A 708 7.77 11.20 -6.93
N ASN A 709 8.66 11.16 -5.95
CA ASN A 709 9.95 11.84 -5.98
C ASN A 709 11.04 10.94 -6.57
N GLN A 710 11.21 9.72 -6.03
CA GLN A 710 12.30 8.81 -6.38
C GLN A 710 11.80 7.52 -7.03
N VAL A 711 12.47 7.09 -8.11
CA VAL A 711 12.27 5.76 -8.72
C VAL A 711 13.12 4.73 -7.97
N THR A 712 12.52 3.63 -7.52
CA THR A 712 13.26 2.51 -6.93
C THR A 712 13.05 1.24 -7.75
N ILE A 713 14.13 0.73 -8.34
CA ILE A 713 14.12 -0.53 -9.09
C ILE A 713 14.50 -1.68 -8.16
N MET A 714 13.68 -2.74 -8.15
CA MET A 714 13.92 -3.93 -7.31
C MET A 714 14.75 -4.98 -8.06
N GLU A 715 15.63 -5.66 -7.33
CA GLU A 715 16.54 -6.73 -7.77
C GLU A 715 17.71 -6.28 -8.68
N LYS A 716 18.27 -5.08 -8.46
CA LYS A 716 19.54 -4.60 -9.06
C LYS A 716 19.60 -4.57 -10.60
N ASP A 717 18.59 -4.03 -11.25
CA ASP A 717 18.68 -3.72 -12.67
C ASP A 717 19.56 -2.47 -12.93
N ASP A 718 20.88 -2.66 -12.96
CA ASP A 718 21.85 -1.58 -13.13
C ASP A 718 21.77 -0.92 -14.53
N GLY A 719 21.38 -1.68 -15.56
CA GLY A 719 21.22 -1.19 -16.92
C GLY A 719 20.13 -0.12 -17.00
N LEU A 720 18.92 -0.50 -16.59
CA LEU A 720 17.78 0.42 -16.53
C LEU A 720 18.04 1.58 -15.55
N CYS A 721 18.66 1.30 -14.40
CA CYS A 721 19.00 2.34 -13.43
C CYS A 721 19.95 3.41 -14.02
N ARG A 722 20.93 3.01 -14.83
CA ARG A 722 21.86 3.96 -15.48
C ARG A 722 21.15 4.83 -16.49
N GLU A 723 20.27 4.27 -17.33
CA GLU A 723 19.57 5.06 -18.35
C GLU A 723 18.61 6.09 -17.73
N ILE A 724 17.89 5.73 -16.66
CA ILE A 724 17.04 6.69 -15.92
C ILE A 724 17.90 7.79 -15.27
N ARG A 725 19.05 7.42 -14.67
CA ARG A 725 19.95 8.37 -14.02
C ARG A 725 20.56 9.36 -15.01
N ARG A 726 20.87 8.93 -16.24
CA ARG A 726 21.39 9.81 -17.30
C ARG A 726 20.42 10.93 -17.69
N ALA A 727 19.12 10.71 -17.51
CA ALA A 727 18.09 11.73 -17.73
C ALA A 727 17.93 12.70 -16.54
N GLY A 728 18.78 12.61 -15.51
CA GLY A 728 18.73 13.49 -14.33
C GLY A 728 17.61 13.16 -13.34
N ILE A 729 16.96 12.00 -13.49
CA ILE A 729 15.88 11.58 -12.60
C ILE A 729 16.44 10.84 -11.37
N PRO A 730 15.99 11.19 -10.15
CA PRO A 730 16.37 10.45 -8.93
C PRO A 730 15.97 8.98 -9.04
N VAL A 731 16.97 8.10 -9.07
CA VAL A 731 16.78 6.64 -9.19
C VAL A 731 17.81 5.87 -8.38
N GLU A 732 17.32 4.83 -7.72
CA GLU A 732 18.13 3.81 -7.06
C GLU A 732 17.74 2.41 -7.52
N THR A 733 18.65 1.46 -7.32
CA THR A 733 18.39 0.04 -7.53
C THR A 733 18.92 -0.74 -6.34
N THR A 734 18.18 -1.73 -5.88
CA THR A 734 18.48 -2.44 -4.62
C THR A 734 17.80 -3.81 -4.59
N THR A 735 18.04 -4.60 -3.55
CA THR A 735 17.42 -5.92 -3.36
C THR A 735 16.36 -5.86 -2.27
N ILE A 736 15.40 -6.79 -2.33
CA ILE A 736 14.38 -6.97 -1.28
C ILE A 736 15.05 -7.06 0.09
N LEU A 737 16.16 -7.81 0.22
CA LEU A 737 16.85 -8.02 1.50
C LEU A 737 17.35 -6.73 2.15
N ARG A 738 17.77 -5.74 1.35
CA ARG A 738 18.20 -4.43 1.86
C ARG A 738 17.03 -3.51 2.18
N LEU A 739 15.88 -3.69 1.50
CA LEU A 739 14.70 -2.84 1.64
C LEU A 739 13.59 -3.42 2.53
N LYS A 740 13.68 -4.66 3.02
CA LYS A 740 12.66 -5.26 3.89
C LYS A 740 12.29 -4.28 4.99
N GLY A 741 11.02 -3.87 5.05
CA GLY A 741 10.42 -2.94 6.01
C GLY A 741 10.59 -1.44 5.73
N LEU A 742 11.09 -1.06 4.55
CA LEU A 742 11.05 0.32 4.02
C LEU A 742 10.24 0.36 2.72
N GLU A 743 9.48 1.42 2.53
CA GLU A 743 8.62 1.59 1.36
C GLU A 743 9.04 2.77 0.50
N LYS A 744 8.60 2.72 -0.75
CA LYS A 744 8.98 3.66 -1.80
C LYS A 744 7.72 4.15 -2.51
N GLU A 745 7.76 5.41 -2.93
CA GLU A 745 6.64 6.04 -3.65
C GLU A 745 6.41 5.37 -5.01
N LEU A 746 7.50 5.08 -5.73
CA LEU A 746 7.46 4.46 -7.05
C LEU A 746 8.41 3.25 -7.11
N VAL A 747 7.81 2.06 -7.14
CA VAL A 747 8.53 0.79 -7.27
C VAL A 747 8.48 0.30 -8.71
N VAL A 748 9.63 -0.06 -9.27
CA VAL A 748 9.75 -0.73 -10.57
C VAL A 748 10.10 -2.20 -10.35
N TRP A 749 9.17 -3.09 -10.70
CA TRP A 749 9.45 -4.50 -10.89
C TRP A 749 9.98 -4.72 -12.31
N SER A 750 11.29 -4.93 -12.42
CA SER A 750 11.93 -5.19 -13.70
C SER A 750 11.99 -6.68 -13.99
N LEU A 751 11.43 -7.12 -15.12
CA LEU A 751 11.44 -8.55 -15.48
C LEU A 751 12.80 -9.03 -16.02
N GLN A 752 13.75 -8.14 -16.29
CA GLN A 752 15.11 -8.52 -16.72
C GLN A 752 16.07 -8.74 -15.55
N ALA A 753 15.71 -8.26 -14.35
CA ALA A 753 16.47 -8.48 -13.13
C ALA A 753 16.41 -9.96 -12.72
N GLU A 754 17.54 -10.49 -12.24
CA GLU A 754 17.60 -11.85 -11.70
C GLU A 754 17.17 -11.86 -10.23
N VAL A 755 16.37 -12.85 -9.85
CA VAL A 755 16.08 -13.14 -8.44
C VAL A 755 17.07 -14.17 -7.92
N GLU A 756 17.47 -14.01 -6.66
CA GLU A 756 18.43 -14.91 -6.00
C GLU A 756 17.90 -16.35 -5.91
N TYR A 757 16.59 -16.52 -5.71
CA TYR A 757 15.95 -17.83 -5.59
C TYR A 757 14.75 -17.95 -6.54
N GLU A 758 14.94 -18.66 -7.66
CA GLU A 758 13.91 -18.80 -8.72
C GLU A 758 12.70 -19.66 -8.28
N ASP A 759 12.88 -20.58 -7.32
CA ASP A 759 11.80 -21.44 -6.83
C ASP A 759 10.76 -20.65 -5.99
N GLU A 760 11.17 -19.51 -5.43
CA GLU A 760 10.38 -18.59 -4.60
C GLU A 760 9.96 -17.32 -5.35
N VAL A 761 9.96 -17.38 -6.69
CA VAL A 761 9.66 -16.22 -7.56
C VAL A 761 8.30 -15.59 -7.25
N LYS A 762 7.30 -16.37 -6.79
CA LYS A 762 5.98 -15.83 -6.42
C LYS A 762 6.09 -14.90 -5.21
N GLU A 763 6.75 -15.36 -4.15
CA GLU A 763 6.97 -14.64 -2.91
C GLU A 763 7.87 -13.42 -3.14
N PHE A 764 8.86 -13.53 -4.04
CA PHE A 764 9.67 -12.39 -4.51
C PHE A 764 8.81 -11.32 -5.16
N VAL A 765 8.00 -11.68 -6.17
CA VAL A 765 7.16 -10.72 -6.89
C VAL A 765 6.09 -10.11 -5.99
N TYR A 766 5.44 -10.91 -5.14
CA TYR A 766 4.49 -10.40 -4.15
C TYR A 766 5.17 -9.44 -3.18
N THR A 767 6.38 -9.78 -2.71
CA THR A 767 7.15 -8.88 -1.85
C THR A 767 7.52 -7.60 -2.59
N ILE A 768 7.94 -7.64 -3.85
CA ILE A 768 8.21 -6.43 -4.66
C ILE A 768 6.96 -5.55 -4.79
N ALA A 769 5.85 -6.16 -5.21
CA ALA A 769 4.60 -5.46 -5.47
C ALA A 769 3.98 -4.82 -4.21
N THR A 770 4.34 -5.32 -3.03
CA THR A 770 3.87 -4.81 -1.73
C THR A 770 4.82 -3.80 -1.07
N ARG A 771 5.91 -3.37 -1.74
CA ARG A 771 6.87 -2.36 -1.21
C ARG A 771 6.58 -0.92 -1.62
N THR A 772 5.48 -0.70 -2.33
CA THR A 772 5.06 0.64 -2.70
C THR A 772 3.95 1.15 -1.80
N ASN A 773 3.95 2.45 -1.51
CA ASN A 773 2.84 3.13 -0.85
C ASN A 773 2.00 3.96 -1.84
N CYS A 774 2.35 3.96 -3.13
CA CYS A 774 1.67 4.80 -4.13
C CYS A 774 1.60 4.18 -5.54
N MET A 775 2.74 3.84 -6.15
CA MET A 775 2.80 3.34 -7.52
C MET A 775 3.69 2.11 -7.72
N LEU A 776 3.20 1.19 -8.56
CA LEU A 776 3.94 0.02 -9.05
C LEU A 776 4.02 0.09 -10.58
N VAL A 777 5.24 -0.03 -11.12
CA VAL A 777 5.51 -0.18 -12.56
C VAL A 777 6.08 -1.56 -12.81
N VAL A 778 5.52 -2.29 -13.77
CA VAL A 778 6.02 -3.60 -14.23
C VAL A 778 6.70 -3.40 -15.57
N ALA A 779 8.03 -3.49 -15.59
CA ALA A 779 8.85 -3.24 -16.76
C ALA A 779 9.18 -4.54 -17.51
N ILE A 780 8.73 -4.63 -18.75
CA ILE A 780 8.87 -5.79 -19.63
C ILE A 780 9.81 -5.44 -20.78
N SER A 781 10.94 -6.15 -20.89
CA SER A 781 11.87 -6.05 -22.02
C SER A 781 11.99 -7.36 -22.78
N GLN A 782 12.72 -7.35 -23.89
CA GLN A 782 13.11 -8.58 -24.61
C GLN A 782 13.99 -9.52 -23.76
N ASN A 783 14.67 -8.97 -22.75
CA ASN A 783 15.53 -9.72 -21.83
C ASN A 783 14.76 -10.25 -20.60
N ALA A 784 13.43 -10.14 -20.60
CA ALA A 784 12.61 -10.60 -19.50
C ALA A 784 12.79 -12.11 -19.24
N LYS A 785 13.06 -12.44 -17.97
CA LYS A 785 13.33 -13.81 -17.53
C LYS A 785 12.07 -14.67 -17.65
N ALA A 786 12.23 -15.89 -18.18
CA ALA A 786 11.11 -16.75 -18.53
C ALA A 786 10.22 -17.13 -17.34
N TYR A 787 10.79 -17.24 -16.13
CA TYR A 787 10.06 -17.61 -14.92
C TYR A 787 9.08 -16.54 -14.42
N PHE A 788 9.16 -15.29 -14.90
CA PHE A 788 8.17 -14.25 -14.56
C PHE A 788 6.89 -14.33 -15.42
N LYS A 789 6.94 -14.99 -16.59
CA LYS A 789 5.80 -15.07 -17.54
C LYS A 789 4.52 -15.66 -16.94
N PRO A 790 4.56 -16.77 -16.16
CA PRO A 790 3.39 -17.26 -15.44
C PRO A 790 2.81 -16.26 -14.44
N LEU A 791 3.66 -15.47 -13.78
CA LEU A 791 3.24 -14.52 -12.74
C LEU A 791 2.49 -13.32 -13.31
N LEU A 792 2.81 -12.89 -14.53
CA LEU A 792 2.01 -11.91 -15.26
C LEU A 792 0.56 -12.39 -15.47
N GLY A 793 0.36 -13.70 -15.61
CA GLY A 793 -0.95 -14.33 -15.69
C GLY A 793 -1.73 -14.36 -14.37
N LEU A 794 -1.07 -14.08 -13.23
CA LEU A 794 -1.67 -13.98 -11.90
C LEU A 794 -1.98 -12.52 -11.50
N LEU A 795 -1.80 -11.57 -12.43
CA LEU A 795 -2.25 -10.19 -12.25
C LEU A 795 -3.66 -10.03 -12.84
N ARG A 796 -4.56 -9.34 -12.13
CA ARG A 796 -5.93 -9.09 -12.58
C ARG A 796 -5.96 -8.08 -13.74
N PRO A 797 -6.25 -8.48 -15.00
CA PRO A 797 -5.99 -7.63 -16.17
C PRO A 797 -6.84 -6.36 -16.23
N ASP A 798 -8.08 -6.40 -15.75
CA ASP A 798 -8.98 -5.23 -15.66
C ASP A 798 -8.50 -4.17 -14.65
N ARG A 799 -7.51 -4.51 -13.81
CA ARG A 799 -6.89 -3.59 -12.85
C ARG A 799 -5.44 -3.28 -13.14
N LEU A 800 -5.06 -3.32 -14.42
CA LEU A 800 -3.77 -2.87 -14.90
C LEU A 800 -3.94 -1.66 -15.84
N ILE A 801 -2.91 -0.85 -15.91
CA ILE A 801 -2.77 0.20 -16.93
C ILE A 801 -1.64 -0.22 -17.86
N CYS A 802 -1.94 -0.65 -19.08
CA CYS A 802 -0.92 -0.68 -20.13
C CYS A 802 -0.57 0.77 -20.48
N TRP A 803 0.72 1.11 -20.44
CA TRP A 803 1.15 2.46 -20.80
C TRP A 803 0.75 2.77 -22.23
N ASP A 804 1.25 2.02 -23.21
CA ASP A 804 0.95 2.20 -24.63
C ASP A 804 0.60 0.85 -25.32
N ALA A 805 0.24 0.92 -26.60
CA ALA A 805 -0.11 -0.26 -27.39
C ALA A 805 1.02 -1.31 -27.45
N GLN A 806 2.28 -0.89 -27.43
CA GLN A 806 3.42 -1.81 -27.39
C GLN A 806 3.50 -2.53 -26.04
N SER A 807 3.25 -1.82 -24.94
CA SER A 807 3.17 -2.38 -23.59
C SER A 807 2.04 -3.39 -23.47
N GLU A 808 0.87 -3.10 -24.06
CA GLU A 808 -0.28 -4.00 -24.13
C GLU A 808 0.03 -5.28 -24.94
N ASN A 809 0.68 -5.12 -26.10
CA ASN A 809 1.10 -6.26 -26.91
C ASN A 809 2.11 -7.13 -26.17
N LEU A 810 3.15 -6.53 -25.58
CA LEU A 810 4.16 -7.26 -24.82
C LEU A 810 3.56 -7.98 -23.62
N PHE A 811 2.68 -7.32 -22.86
CA PHE A 811 1.96 -7.95 -21.75
C PHE A 811 1.16 -9.16 -22.23
N THR A 812 0.42 -9.02 -23.34
CA THR A 812 -0.39 -10.10 -23.91
C THR A 812 0.47 -11.26 -24.43
N THR A 813 1.62 -10.98 -25.02
CA THR A 813 2.56 -12.01 -25.49
C THR A 813 3.28 -12.73 -24.35
N TYR A 814 3.61 -12.02 -23.27
CA TYR A 814 4.40 -12.58 -22.16
C TYR A 814 3.55 -13.22 -21.09
N LYS A 815 2.30 -12.78 -20.89
CA LYS A 815 1.40 -13.42 -19.93
C LYS A 815 1.08 -14.85 -20.39
N GLN A 816 1.25 -15.80 -19.49
CA GLN A 816 0.79 -17.18 -19.72
C GLN A 816 -0.53 -17.37 -19.00
N VAL A 817 -1.47 -18.09 -19.63
CA VAL A 817 -2.73 -18.46 -18.97
C VAL A 817 -2.39 -19.46 -17.87
N VAL A 818 -2.59 -19.05 -16.62
CA VAL A 818 -2.48 -19.94 -15.45
C VAL A 818 -3.89 -20.35 -15.08
N SER A 819 -4.13 -21.65 -14.91
CA SER A 819 -5.40 -22.16 -14.38
C SER A 819 -5.51 -21.74 -12.90
N SER A 820 -6.27 -20.67 -12.63
CA SER A 820 -6.63 -20.28 -11.26
C SER A 820 -7.60 -21.31 -10.69
N PRO A 821 -7.45 -21.75 -9.44
CA PRO A 821 -8.51 -22.48 -8.76
C PRO A 821 -9.66 -21.51 -8.48
N LEU A 822 -10.71 -21.57 -9.32
CA LEU A 822 -12.06 -21.02 -9.11
C LEU A 822 -12.14 -19.61 -8.49
N ILE A 823 -12.32 -18.60 -9.36
CA ILE A 823 -12.90 -17.31 -8.97
C ILE A 823 -14.30 -17.60 -8.42
N HIS A 824 -14.50 -17.51 -7.10
CA HIS A 824 -15.83 -17.40 -6.54
C HIS A 824 -16.35 -16.00 -6.85
N GLU A 825 -17.22 -15.89 -7.84
CA GLU A 825 -18.15 -14.76 -7.96
C GLU A 825 -19.04 -14.77 -6.70
N GLY A 826 -18.91 -13.73 -5.88
CA GLY A 826 -19.72 -13.51 -4.68
C GLY A 826 -19.94 -12.02 -4.46
#